data_AF-A0AAV2MHV2-F1
#
_entry.id   AF-A0AAV2MHV2-F1
#
_cell.length_a   1.000
_cell.length_b   1.000
_cell.length_c   1.000
_cell.angle_alpha   90.00
_cell.angle_beta   90.00
_cell.angle_gamma   90.00
#
_symmetry.space_group_name_H-M   'P 1'
#
loop_
_entity.id
_entity.type
_entity.pdbx_description
1 polymer ?
#
loop_
_entity_poly.entity_id
_entity_poly.type
_entity_poly.pdbx_seq_one_letter_code
_entity_poly.pdbx_strand_id
1 'polypeptide(L)'
;MEKGERYTSKEMVELQENPEGMQPPLVVEQVDLAPSLALGLGLPVPRSSVGRVLPQILEELPLRDQLRLLHQNALQLSRLVQDTNQDYEKDVGWEQFRVAVRSHSSWLKLVQEGNTSEVLLNMGQKVLKQYLQALVSMSEALSRQLGRYDMYSVVVGLLLVLQLLVLLLLSLPESLSGAALVDVPLQCVLSLGFFLSSLLLGAVHVCVCTSSHMGFLCSVHWSLPLSAIGLMGALCCVNAVMTLRRLRPAERHAKPLSSGAWSFSELDLVLLCGTLGHALLLGSSSFVEEEHQIWYFLLNTLCLALFQDVCRRYFRERPESLGLASCNADLPNPGDPRDFGVSAERGLALATPPFTLICCRLLRALNQTGIQWAHLPDLGHWLNSSEHQGVLSLLSALCLALIFFLVQRKCSVVSKVALALGLMGVYCYRAAIGNVSLPWHRAHRHASKGTVEARFVYVFVLGLLFSGTRDLLRSQFGSLRAQGSLRALRSRGLWEVYAGLVLTVALLLRAHNLPVLCWSLLTQTLMSQCVWSALKYDAAQVTIMHAWFGQAAFYYQGNSNNIGTVDISVGFVGLDRYMEAPAVLLTALSTYAGPVLWGAHLLCYLSYSRCPSAVSHASFCLGLLRSIPCVVFMVLITVLRYHLFIWSVFSPKLLYEAIHLLITAGLVLVYSATETRPGLDED
;
A
#
# COMPACT_ATOMS: atom_id res chain seq x y z
N MET A 1 -65.13 16.38 0.24
CA MET A 1 -64.27 16.58 1.42
C MET A 1 -63.53 15.27 1.65
N GLU A 2 -62.49 15.03 0.87
CA GLU A 2 -61.51 13.97 1.13
C GLU A 2 -60.57 14.45 2.24
N LYS A 3 -60.49 13.70 3.33
CA LYS A 3 -59.36 13.77 4.26
C LYS A 3 -58.35 12.72 3.78
N GLY A 4 -57.27 13.18 3.16
CA GLY A 4 -56.10 12.36 2.90
C GLY A 4 -55.31 12.17 4.20
N GLU A 5 -55.31 10.95 4.73
CA GLU A 5 -54.32 10.53 5.72
C GLU A 5 -53.02 10.20 4.98
N ARG A 6 -51.99 10.97 5.31
CA ARG A 6 -50.65 10.87 4.72
C ARG A 6 -49.89 9.81 5.52
N TYR A 7 -49.89 8.57 5.04
CA TYR A 7 -49.08 7.49 5.61
C TYR A 7 -47.60 7.86 5.56
N THR A 8 -46.90 7.61 6.66
CA THR A 8 -45.46 7.86 6.75
C THR A 8 -44.70 6.69 6.11
N SER A 9 -43.53 6.96 5.53
CA SER A 9 -42.69 5.96 4.84
C SER A 9 -42.26 4.77 5.70
N LYS A 10 -42.47 4.81 7.02
CA LYS A 10 -42.26 3.69 7.94
C LYS A 10 -43.37 2.65 7.87
N GLU A 11 -44.62 3.07 7.73
CA GLU A 11 -45.78 2.15 7.71
C GLU A 11 -45.86 1.38 6.39
N MET A 12 -45.35 1.95 5.29
CA MET A 12 -45.24 1.22 4.01
C MET A 12 -44.13 0.17 3.99
N VAL A 13 -43.10 0.28 4.84
CA VAL A 13 -42.03 -0.75 4.93
C VAL A 13 -42.50 -1.92 5.79
N GLU A 14 -43.23 -1.67 6.89
CA GLU A 14 -43.77 -2.74 7.74
C GLU A 14 -44.85 -3.58 7.04
N LEU A 15 -45.64 -3.00 6.13
CA LEU A 15 -46.67 -3.74 5.39
C LEU A 15 -46.13 -4.63 4.27
N GLN A 16 -44.84 -4.53 3.92
CA GLN A 16 -44.23 -5.32 2.86
C GLN A 16 -43.42 -6.53 3.36
N GLU A 17 -43.18 -6.64 4.68
CA GLU A 17 -42.31 -7.67 5.27
C GLU A 17 -43.02 -8.86 5.94
N ASN A 18 -44.35 -8.91 6.00
CA ASN A 18 -45.03 -10.03 6.67
C ASN A 18 -46.15 -10.68 5.83
N PRO A 19 -45.80 -11.53 4.85
CA PRO A 19 -46.75 -12.50 4.34
C PRO A 19 -46.91 -13.61 5.39
N GLU A 20 -48.05 -13.61 6.06
CA GLU A 20 -48.59 -14.73 6.86
C GLU A 20 -47.65 -15.38 7.91
N GLY A 21 -47.71 -14.89 9.16
CA GLY A 21 -47.50 -15.73 10.35
C GLY A 21 -46.09 -16.29 10.62
N MET A 22 -45.06 -15.85 9.89
CA MET A 22 -43.68 -16.24 10.21
C MET A 22 -43.22 -15.58 11.51
N GLN A 23 -42.80 -16.41 12.47
CA GLN A 23 -42.09 -15.93 13.66
C GLN A 23 -40.84 -15.14 13.22
N PRO A 24 -40.47 -14.07 13.95
CA PRO A 24 -39.25 -13.34 13.65
C PRO A 24 -38.06 -14.31 13.65
N PRO A 25 -37.14 -14.20 12.67
CA PRO A 25 -35.99 -15.10 12.58
C PRO A 25 -35.16 -15.03 13.86
N LEU A 26 -34.69 -16.19 14.31
CA LEU A 26 -33.83 -16.29 15.48
C LEU A 26 -32.52 -15.53 15.23
N VAL A 27 -32.23 -14.54 16.07
CA VAL A 27 -30.94 -13.83 16.04
C VAL A 27 -29.90 -14.71 16.73
N VAL A 28 -28.86 -15.08 15.99
CA VAL A 28 -27.74 -15.90 16.46
C VAL A 28 -26.42 -15.17 16.25
N GLU A 29 -25.44 -15.47 17.09
CA GLU A 29 -24.09 -14.92 16.92
C GLU A 29 -23.41 -15.54 15.69
N GLN A 30 -22.77 -14.72 14.85
CA GLN A 30 -22.14 -15.20 13.62
C GLN A 30 -21.05 -16.25 13.90
N VAL A 31 -20.35 -16.14 15.04
CA VAL A 31 -19.31 -17.09 15.44
C VAL A 31 -19.86 -18.49 15.69
N ASP A 32 -21.15 -18.61 16.03
CA ASP A 32 -21.83 -19.87 16.32
C ASP A 32 -22.14 -20.67 15.05
N LEU A 33 -22.07 -20.05 13.86
CA LEU A 33 -22.38 -20.70 12.59
C LEU A 33 -21.35 -21.78 12.21
N ALA A 34 -20.05 -21.47 12.34
CA ALA A 34 -18.97 -22.38 11.97
C ALA A 34 -18.97 -23.71 12.74
N PRO A 35 -19.05 -23.74 14.09
CA PRO A 35 -19.09 -24.99 14.85
C PRO A 35 -20.41 -25.75 14.61
N SER A 36 -21.51 -25.02 14.42
CA SER A 36 -22.83 -25.56 14.12
C SER A 36 -22.87 -26.33 12.80
N LEU A 37 -22.39 -25.72 11.71
CA LEU A 37 -22.30 -26.36 10.40
C LEU A 37 -21.29 -27.51 10.40
N ALA A 38 -20.14 -27.33 11.05
CA ALA A 38 -19.13 -28.39 11.13
C ALA A 38 -19.72 -29.65 11.79
N LEU A 39 -20.36 -29.50 12.95
CA LEU A 39 -20.96 -30.63 13.67
C LEU A 39 -22.17 -31.22 12.93
N GLY A 40 -23.03 -30.40 12.35
CA GLY A 40 -24.18 -30.85 11.56
C GLY A 40 -23.78 -31.66 10.31
N LEU A 41 -22.62 -31.36 9.72
CA LEU A 41 -22.06 -32.08 8.57
C LEU A 41 -21.11 -33.23 8.96
N GLY A 42 -20.91 -33.49 10.27
CA GLY A 42 -19.96 -34.51 10.74
C GLY A 42 -18.48 -34.16 10.51
N LEU A 43 -18.17 -32.89 10.30
CA LEU A 43 -16.82 -32.35 10.10
C LEU A 43 -16.21 -31.90 11.44
N PRO A 44 -14.87 -31.89 11.57
CA PRO A 44 -14.21 -31.33 12.74
C PRO A 44 -14.46 -29.82 12.85
N VAL A 45 -14.79 -29.34 14.05
CA VAL A 45 -14.92 -27.91 14.35
C VAL A 45 -13.59 -27.19 14.04
N PRO A 46 -13.59 -26.07 13.31
CA PRO A 46 -12.38 -25.31 13.01
C PRO A 46 -11.60 -24.95 14.27
N ARG A 47 -10.27 -25.14 14.26
CA ARG A 47 -9.42 -24.99 15.47
C ARG A 47 -9.55 -23.62 16.13
N SER A 48 -9.68 -22.56 15.33
CA SER A 48 -9.82 -21.16 15.78
C SER A 48 -11.26 -20.72 16.08
N SER A 49 -12.25 -21.62 15.96
CA SER A 49 -13.64 -21.27 16.22
C SER A 49 -13.88 -20.98 17.70
N VAL A 50 -14.40 -19.81 18.03
CA VAL A 50 -14.80 -19.49 19.42
C VAL A 50 -16.30 -19.66 19.67
N GLY A 51 -17.05 -20.02 18.63
CA GLY A 51 -18.49 -20.17 18.71
C GLY A 51 -18.94 -21.44 19.42
N ARG A 52 -20.22 -21.42 19.79
CA ARG A 52 -20.96 -22.55 20.35
C ARG A 52 -21.91 -23.14 19.32
N VAL A 53 -22.18 -24.44 19.44
CA VAL A 53 -23.20 -25.11 18.62
C VAL A 53 -24.59 -24.57 18.94
N LEU A 54 -25.37 -24.31 17.90
CA LEU A 54 -26.77 -23.87 18.02
C LEU A 54 -27.64 -25.04 18.51
N PRO A 55 -28.40 -24.87 19.61
CA PRO A 55 -29.23 -25.95 20.16
C PRO A 55 -30.22 -26.54 19.15
N GLN A 56 -30.70 -25.74 18.20
CA GLN A 56 -31.68 -26.15 17.18
C GLN A 56 -31.17 -27.30 16.30
N ILE A 57 -29.86 -27.39 16.07
CA ILE A 57 -29.24 -28.48 15.30
C ILE A 57 -29.23 -29.79 16.11
N LEU A 58 -29.35 -29.69 17.43
CA LEU A 58 -29.31 -30.82 18.34
C LEU A 58 -30.71 -31.37 18.68
N GLU A 59 -31.77 -30.57 18.54
CA GLU A 59 -33.13 -30.89 19.02
C GLU A 59 -33.69 -32.21 18.47
N GLU A 60 -33.42 -32.54 17.21
CA GLU A 60 -33.91 -33.77 16.56
C GLU A 60 -33.03 -35.01 16.82
N LEU A 61 -31.87 -34.85 17.44
CA LEU A 61 -30.93 -35.93 17.69
C LEU A 61 -31.24 -36.67 19.00
N PRO A 62 -30.94 -37.98 19.10
CA PRO A 62 -31.04 -38.68 20.38
C PRO A 62 -30.07 -38.07 21.39
N LEU A 63 -30.44 -38.09 22.68
CA LEU A 63 -29.68 -37.46 23.77
C LEU A 63 -28.19 -37.84 23.78
N ARG A 64 -27.87 -39.09 23.44
CA ARG A 64 -26.48 -39.57 23.34
C ARG A 64 -25.66 -38.81 22.29
N ASP A 65 -26.26 -38.55 21.12
CA ASP A 65 -25.61 -37.82 20.04
C ASP A 65 -25.54 -36.33 20.34
N GLN A 66 -26.59 -35.76 20.95
CA GLN A 66 -26.54 -34.39 21.47
C GLN A 66 -25.36 -34.18 22.42
N LEU A 67 -25.20 -35.06 23.42
CA LEU A 67 -24.11 -35.00 24.39
C LEU A 67 -22.73 -35.21 23.72
N ARG A 68 -22.64 -36.05 22.68
CA ARG A 68 -21.41 -36.27 21.92
C ARG A 68 -20.99 -35.01 21.17
N LEU A 69 -21.90 -34.36 20.46
CA LEU A 69 -21.62 -33.14 19.69
C LEU A 69 -21.28 -31.96 20.62
N LEU A 70 -22.03 -31.81 21.72
CA LEU A 70 -21.73 -30.82 22.77
C LEU A 70 -20.35 -31.04 23.37
N HIS A 71 -19.97 -32.28 23.65
CA HIS A 71 -18.64 -32.62 24.13
C HIS A 71 -17.55 -32.25 23.13
N GLN A 72 -17.75 -32.48 21.82
CA GLN A 72 -16.77 -32.12 20.79
C GLN A 72 -16.55 -30.61 20.69
N ASN A 73 -17.62 -29.81 20.69
CA ASN A 73 -17.49 -28.35 20.70
C ASN A 73 -16.85 -27.85 21.99
N ALA A 74 -17.25 -28.38 23.14
CA ALA A 74 -16.71 -27.97 24.43
C ALA A 74 -15.23 -28.34 24.57
N LEU A 75 -14.79 -29.48 24.03
CA LEU A 75 -13.38 -29.87 23.98
C LEU A 75 -12.55 -28.93 23.09
N GLN A 76 -13.12 -28.46 21.98
CA GLN A 76 -12.44 -27.52 21.11
C GLN A 76 -12.27 -26.14 21.78
N LEU A 77 -13.33 -25.60 22.40
CA LEU A 77 -13.24 -24.35 23.17
C LEU A 77 -12.28 -24.48 24.36
N SER A 78 -12.30 -25.62 25.06
CA SER A 78 -11.45 -25.82 26.23
C SER A 78 -9.96 -25.87 25.88
N ARG A 79 -9.60 -26.43 24.72
CA ARG A 79 -8.24 -26.33 24.16
C ARG A 79 -7.87 -24.89 23.83
N LEU A 80 -8.77 -24.12 23.23
CA LEU A 80 -8.52 -22.70 22.98
C LEU A 80 -8.29 -21.91 24.28
N VAL A 81 -9.06 -22.19 25.34
CA VAL A 81 -8.88 -21.55 26.65
C VAL A 81 -7.49 -21.86 27.22
N GLN A 82 -7.02 -23.11 27.09
CA GLN A 82 -5.67 -23.52 27.49
C GLN A 82 -4.58 -22.81 26.68
N ASP A 83 -4.74 -22.71 25.37
CA ASP A 83 -3.76 -22.08 24.48
C ASP A 83 -3.69 -20.55 24.68
N THR A 84 -4.80 -19.92 25.09
CA THR A 84 -4.90 -18.46 25.21
C THR A 84 -4.49 -17.94 26.59
N ASN A 85 -4.73 -18.71 27.66
CA ASN A 85 -4.55 -18.24 29.04
C ASN A 85 -3.57 -19.13 29.83
N GLN A 86 -2.46 -18.55 30.30
CA GLN A 86 -1.50 -19.27 31.15
C GLN A 86 -2.12 -19.71 32.50
N ASP A 87 -3.12 -18.97 33.00
CA ASP A 87 -3.88 -19.26 34.23
C ASP A 87 -5.24 -19.90 33.92
N TYR A 88 -5.37 -20.70 32.85
CA TYR A 88 -6.63 -21.31 32.42
C TYR A 88 -7.33 -22.13 33.51
N GLU A 89 -6.59 -22.68 34.47
CA GLU A 89 -7.15 -23.49 35.56
C GLU A 89 -8.11 -22.70 36.47
N LYS A 90 -7.96 -21.37 36.52
CA LYS A 90 -8.83 -20.47 37.29
C LYS A 90 -10.06 -20.02 36.49
N ASP A 91 -10.16 -20.38 35.21
CA ASP A 91 -11.28 -19.97 34.37
C ASP A 91 -12.57 -20.70 34.75
N VAL A 92 -13.66 -19.94 34.87
CA VAL A 92 -14.97 -20.47 35.28
C VAL A 92 -15.53 -21.44 34.23
N GLY A 93 -15.35 -21.12 32.95
CA GLY A 93 -15.79 -21.98 31.85
C GLY A 93 -15.00 -23.30 31.81
N TRP A 94 -13.70 -23.24 32.10
CA TRP A 94 -12.86 -24.44 32.21
C TRP A 94 -13.32 -25.38 33.33
N GLU A 95 -13.61 -24.88 34.53
CA GLU A 95 -14.08 -25.75 35.61
C GLU A 95 -15.50 -26.29 35.32
N GLN A 96 -16.38 -25.48 34.73
CA GLN A 96 -17.70 -25.95 34.27
C GLN A 96 -17.58 -27.09 33.24
N PHE A 97 -16.64 -26.98 32.30
CA PHE A 97 -16.33 -28.05 31.34
C PHE A 97 -15.85 -29.32 32.05
N ARG A 98 -14.93 -29.21 33.02
CA ARG A 98 -14.44 -30.38 33.79
C ARG A 98 -15.56 -31.08 34.55
N VAL A 99 -16.48 -30.31 35.13
CA VAL A 99 -17.66 -30.86 35.83
C VAL A 99 -18.62 -31.56 34.86
N ALA A 100 -18.86 -30.97 33.68
CA ALA A 100 -19.69 -31.56 32.63
C ALA A 100 -19.09 -32.88 32.11
N VAL A 101 -17.77 -32.92 31.87
CA VAL A 101 -17.07 -34.14 31.42
C VAL A 101 -17.13 -35.25 32.47
N ARG A 102 -16.92 -34.94 33.75
CA ARG A 102 -17.07 -35.92 34.84
C ARG A 102 -18.50 -36.48 34.89
N SER A 103 -19.50 -35.60 34.81
CA SER A 103 -20.91 -35.98 34.83
C SER A 103 -21.30 -36.81 33.60
N HIS A 104 -20.78 -36.47 32.42
CA HIS A 104 -20.97 -37.23 31.18
C HIS A 104 -20.34 -38.63 31.26
N SER A 105 -19.14 -38.75 31.85
CA SER A 105 -18.49 -40.05 32.07
C SER A 105 -19.32 -40.95 32.99
N SER A 106 -19.85 -40.41 34.09
CA SER A 106 -20.74 -41.16 34.98
C SER A 106 -22.04 -41.58 34.28
N TRP A 107 -22.62 -40.72 33.44
CA TRP A 107 -23.80 -41.04 32.64
C TRP A 107 -23.51 -42.18 31.64
N LEU A 108 -22.36 -42.12 30.94
CA LEU A 108 -21.93 -43.17 30.00
C LEU A 108 -21.77 -44.55 30.67
N LYS A 109 -21.25 -44.59 31.90
CA LYS A 109 -21.15 -45.84 32.67
C LYS A 109 -22.52 -46.47 32.92
N LEU A 110 -23.50 -45.66 33.35
CA LEU A 110 -24.87 -46.12 33.59
C LEU A 110 -25.58 -46.58 32.30
N VAL A 111 -25.32 -45.90 31.18
CA VAL A 111 -25.80 -46.35 29.85
C VAL A 111 -25.21 -47.71 29.49
N GLN A 112 -23.92 -47.92 29.76
CA GLN A 112 -23.23 -49.17 29.45
C GLN A 112 -23.67 -50.33 30.36
N GLU A 113 -24.07 -50.02 31.60
CA GLU A 113 -24.66 -50.96 32.56
C GLU A 113 -26.14 -51.32 32.23
N GLY A 114 -26.72 -50.75 31.16
CA GLY A 114 -28.07 -51.08 30.69
C GLY A 114 -29.19 -50.47 31.52
N ASN A 115 -28.90 -49.44 32.32
CA ASN A 115 -29.89 -48.80 33.19
C ASN A 115 -30.84 -47.91 32.38
N THR A 116 -32.12 -48.26 32.28
CA THR A 116 -33.15 -47.49 31.53
C THR A 116 -34.01 -46.58 32.40
N SER A 117 -33.59 -46.34 33.65
CA SER A 117 -34.37 -45.56 34.61
C SER A 117 -34.58 -44.10 34.19
N GLU A 118 -35.68 -43.50 34.65
CA GLU A 118 -35.96 -42.07 34.54
C GLU A 118 -34.82 -41.21 35.12
N VAL A 119 -34.08 -41.76 36.09
CA VAL A 119 -32.86 -41.19 36.66
C VAL A 119 -31.77 -41.00 35.59
N LEU A 120 -31.62 -41.92 34.64
CA LEU A 120 -30.66 -41.80 33.54
C LEU A 120 -31.01 -40.62 32.61
N LEU A 121 -32.30 -40.43 32.32
CA LEU A 121 -32.78 -39.37 31.43
C LEU A 121 -32.62 -38.00 32.09
N ASN A 122 -32.98 -37.88 33.37
CA ASN A 122 -32.78 -36.68 34.18
C ASN A 122 -31.29 -36.34 34.33
N MET A 123 -30.43 -37.35 34.53
CA MET A 123 -28.99 -37.16 34.57
C MET A 123 -28.44 -36.67 33.22
N GLY A 124 -28.90 -37.26 32.11
CA GLY A 124 -28.47 -36.84 30.77
C GLY A 124 -28.90 -35.41 30.43
N GLN A 125 -30.14 -35.00 30.78
CA GLN A 125 -30.59 -33.62 30.65
C GLN A 125 -29.77 -32.65 31.52
N LYS A 126 -29.36 -33.06 32.73
CA LYS A 126 -28.44 -32.29 33.58
C LYS A 126 -27.08 -32.12 32.90
N VAL A 127 -26.51 -33.18 32.31
CA VAL A 127 -25.23 -33.10 31.59
C VAL A 127 -25.35 -32.17 30.38
N LEU A 128 -26.45 -32.24 29.64
CA LEU A 128 -26.72 -31.35 28.51
C LEU A 128 -26.71 -29.88 28.93
N LYS A 129 -27.42 -29.54 30.01
CA LYS A 129 -27.43 -28.18 30.56
C LYS A 129 -26.05 -27.73 31.03
N GLN A 130 -25.27 -28.63 31.65
CA GLN A 130 -23.89 -28.33 32.07
C GLN A 130 -22.97 -28.03 30.88
N TYR A 131 -23.07 -28.77 29.78
CA TYR A 131 -22.30 -28.48 28.57
C TYR A 131 -22.70 -27.14 27.95
N LEU A 132 -23.99 -26.85 27.82
CA LEU A 132 -24.45 -25.57 27.28
C LEU A 132 -23.93 -24.39 28.11
N GLN A 133 -23.98 -24.50 29.45
CA GLN A 133 -23.41 -23.49 30.35
C GLN A 133 -21.89 -23.35 30.18
N ALA A 134 -21.16 -24.45 30.11
CA ALA A 134 -19.71 -24.43 29.89
C ALA A 134 -19.35 -23.79 28.55
N LEU A 135 -20.08 -24.10 27.47
CA LEU A 135 -19.91 -23.51 26.15
C LEU A 135 -20.12 -21.99 26.18
N VAL A 136 -21.20 -21.52 26.81
CA VAL A 136 -21.47 -20.07 26.96
C VAL A 136 -20.31 -19.40 27.71
N SER A 137 -19.93 -19.92 28.87
CA SER A 137 -18.88 -19.32 29.70
C SER A 137 -17.51 -19.29 28.99
N MET A 138 -17.11 -20.38 28.33
CA MET A 138 -15.83 -20.44 27.61
C MET A 138 -15.85 -19.55 26.36
N SER A 139 -16.94 -19.57 25.58
CA SER A 139 -17.08 -18.74 24.38
C SER A 139 -17.05 -17.25 24.72
N GLU A 140 -17.75 -16.83 25.78
CA GLU A 140 -17.70 -15.44 26.27
C GLU A 140 -16.30 -15.06 26.78
N ALA A 141 -15.64 -15.93 27.55
CA ALA A 141 -14.28 -15.67 28.05
C ALA A 141 -13.28 -15.51 26.90
N LEU A 142 -13.31 -16.41 25.91
CA LEU A 142 -12.47 -16.35 24.72
C LEU A 142 -12.77 -15.10 23.88
N SER A 143 -14.05 -14.78 23.66
CA SER A 143 -14.47 -13.61 22.90
C SER A 143 -14.01 -12.30 23.57
N ARG A 144 -14.04 -12.24 24.92
CA ARG A 144 -13.52 -11.10 25.68
C ARG A 144 -11.99 -11.01 25.62
N GLN A 145 -11.27 -12.13 25.61
CA GLN A 145 -9.81 -12.15 25.57
C GLN A 145 -9.25 -11.80 24.18
N LEU A 146 -9.82 -12.38 23.12
CA LEU A 146 -9.44 -12.10 21.72
C LEU A 146 -9.77 -10.66 21.29
N GLY A 147 -10.64 -9.96 22.04
CA GLY A 147 -10.99 -8.55 21.85
C GLY A 147 -10.20 -7.54 22.71
N ARG A 148 -9.19 -7.96 23.50
CA ARG A 148 -8.37 -7.03 24.30
C ARG A 148 -7.31 -6.35 23.45
N TYR A 149 -7.64 -5.17 22.94
CA TYR A 149 -6.68 -4.25 22.35
C TYR A 149 -6.01 -3.41 23.44
N ASP A 150 -4.69 -3.23 23.35
CA ASP A 150 -3.97 -2.25 24.18
C ASP A 150 -4.25 -0.84 23.67
N MET A 151 -5.38 -0.29 24.12
CA MET A 151 -5.86 1.03 23.71
C MET A 151 -4.87 2.13 24.10
N TYR A 152 -4.12 1.97 25.21
CA TYR A 152 -3.16 2.99 25.62
C TYR A 152 -2.03 3.12 24.60
N SER A 153 -1.40 2.01 24.21
CA SER A 153 -0.32 2.02 23.21
C SER A 153 -0.81 2.44 21.83
N VAL A 154 -2.01 2.01 21.42
CA VAL A 154 -2.62 2.42 20.15
C VAL A 154 -2.87 3.93 20.12
N VAL A 155 -3.44 4.51 21.18
CA VAL A 155 -3.71 5.95 21.26
C VAL A 155 -2.43 6.77 21.27
N VAL A 156 -1.40 6.36 22.03
CA VAL A 156 -0.10 7.05 22.03
C VAL A 156 0.53 7.04 20.63
N GLY A 157 0.53 5.90 19.95
CA GLY A 157 1.03 5.79 18.58
C GLY A 157 0.25 6.64 17.58
N LEU A 158 -1.09 6.65 17.69
CA LEU A 158 -1.95 7.44 16.83
C LEU A 158 -1.74 8.95 17.02
N LEU A 159 -1.61 9.41 18.27
CA LEU A 159 -1.35 10.81 18.57
C LEU A 159 0.02 11.27 18.03
N LEU A 160 1.06 10.45 18.15
CA LEU A 160 2.38 10.73 17.57
C LEU A 160 2.30 10.96 16.06
N VAL A 161 1.66 10.03 15.35
CA VAL A 161 1.52 10.10 13.89
C VAL A 161 0.65 11.30 13.46
N LEU A 162 -0.42 11.60 14.22
CA LEU A 162 -1.25 12.78 13.98
C LEU A 162 -0.47 14.08 14.18
N GLN A 163 0.34 14.19 15.23
CA GLN A 163 1.17 15.37 15.48
C GLN A 163 2.20 15.62 14.36
N LEU A 164 2.78 14.55 13.80
CA LEU A 164 3.68 14.64 12.66
C LEU A 164 2.95 15.09 11.39
N LEU A 165 1.74 14.57 11.14
CA LEU A 165 0.92 15.03 10.02
C LEU A 165 0.55 16.52 10.17
N VAL A 166 0.16 16.97 11.37
CA VAL A 166 -0.14 18.38 11.64
C VAL A 166 1.09 19.24 11.37
N LEU A 167 2.29 18.81 11.79
CA LEU A 167 3.52 19.52 11.51
C LEU A 167 3.78 19.67 10.00
N LEU A 168 3.61 18.58 9.23
CA LEU A 168 3.74 18.58 7.78
C LEU A 168 2.71 19.53 7.13
N LEU A 169 1.45 19.51 7.56
CA LEU A 169 0.43 20.41 7.03
C LEU A 169 0.73 21.88 7.37
N LEU A 170 1.24 22.16 8.57
CA LEU A 170 1.65 23.49 8.97
C LEU A 170 2.87 23.99 8.18
N SER A 171 3.77 23.11 7.73
CA SER A 171 4.95 23.48 6.94
C SER A 171 4.67 23.68 5.45
N LEU A 172 3.52 23.22 4.93
CA LEU A 172 3.10 23.30 3.53
C LEU A 172 3.44 24.62 2.80
N PRO A 173 3.08 25.82 3.31
CA PRO A 173 3.33 27.06 2.57
C PRO A 173 4.83 27.42 2.48
N GLU A 174 5.63 27.07 3.48
CA GLU A 174 7.08 27.29 3.48
C GLU A 174 7.78 26.25 2.61
N SER A 175 7.34 24.98 2.67
CA SER A 175 7.90 23.89 1.88
C SER A 175 7.66 24.05 0.38
N LEU A 176 6.51 24.60 -0.03
CA LEU A 176 6.20 24.88 -1.44
C LEU A 176 6.61 26.30 -1.88
N SER A 177 7.27 27.07 -1.01
CA SER A 177 7.84 28.37 -1.38
C SER A 177 9.03 28.22 -2.34
N GLY A 178 9.43 29.30 -3.01
CA GLY A 178 10.60 29.29 -3.90
C GLY A 178 11.93 28.96 -3.21
N ALA A 179 12.03 29.20 -1.89
CA ALA A 179 13.20 28.84 -1.08
C ALA A 179 13.14 27.39 -0.55
N ALA A 180 11.95 26.79 -0.45
CA ALA A 180 11.70 25.45 0.07
C ALA A 180 12.39 25.15 1.43
N LEU A 181 12.55 26.18 2.26
CA LEU A 181 13.18 26.12 3.58
C LEU A 181 12.12 26.26 4.66
N VAL A 182 12.08 25.29 5.57
CA VAL A 182 11.18 25.28 6.73
C VAL A 182 12.01 25.53 7.98
N ASP A 183 11.75 26.64 8.66
CA ASP A 183 12.35 26.93 9.96
C ASP A 183 11.55 26.24 11.07
N VAL A 184 12.00 25.05 11.47
CA VAL A 184 11.39 24.31 12.59
C VAL A 184 11.95 24.85 13.91
N PRO A 185 11.12 25.40 14.82
CA PRO A 185 11.59 26.04 16.04
C PRO A 185 12.02 25.01 17.11
N LEU A 186 13.17 24.37 16.90
CA LEU A 186 13.71 23.33 17.79
C LEU A 186 14.06 23.86 19.19
N GLN A 187 14.32 25.16 19.32
CA GLN A 187 14.55 25.81 20.62
C GLN A 187 13.35 25.68 21.58
N CYS A 188 12.15 25.43 21.05
CA CYS A 188 10.95 25.20 21.85
C CYS A 188 11.04 23.95 22.73
N VAL A 189 11.95 23.01 22.43
CA VAL A 189 12.21 21.83 23.27
C VAL A 189 12.85 22.22 24.62
N LEU A 190 13.44 23.42 24.73
CA LEU A 190 13.94 23.96 26.00
C LEU A 190 12.94 24.91 26.68
N SER A 191 11.74 25.05 26.13
CA SER A 191 10.73 25.97 26.67
C SER A 191 10.02 25.41 27.90
N LEU A 192 9.47 26.30 28.73
CA LEU A 192 8.60 25.91 29.84
C LEU A 192 7.40 25.06 29.36
N GLY A 193 6.87 25.34 28.17
CA GLY A 193 5.78 24.57 27.56
C GLY A 193 6.14 23.11 27.34
N PHE A 194 7.38 22.83 26.94
CA PHE A 194 7.87 21.46 26.75
C PHE A 194 7.84 20.69 28.08
N PHE A 195 8.50 21.23 29.11
CA PHE A 195 8.57 20.58 30.42
C PHE A 195 7.18 20.36 31.04
N LEU A 196 6.28 21.34 30.93
CA LEU A 196 4.89 21.21 31.43
C LEU A 196 4.12 20.14 30.66
N SER A 197 4.24 20.10 29.32
CA SER A 197 3.56 19.10 28.49
C SER A 197 4.08 17.68 28.77
N SER A 198 5.40 17.50 28.90
CA SER A 198 6.01 16.21 29.24
C SER A 198 5.67 15.77 30.67
N LEU A 199 5.59 16.70 31.63
CA LEU A 199 5.14 16.40 32.99
C LEU A 199 3.69 15.92 33.00
N LEU A 200 2.80 16.60 32.27
CA LEU A 200 1.39 16.20 32.15
C LEU A 200 1.25 14.81 31.52
N LEU A 201 1.94 14.57 30.39
CA LEU A 201 1.95 13.27 29.72
C LEU A 201 2.54 12.16 30.62
N GLY A 202 3.57 12.48 31.39
CA GLY A 202 4.15 11.58 32.39
C GLY A 202 3.17 11.24 33.51
N ALA A 203 2.43 12.22 34.04
CA ALA A 203 1.39 12.00 35.02
C ALA A 203 0.27 11.08 34.47
N VAL A 204 -0.19 11.34 33.23
CA VAL A 204 -1.16 10.47 32.54
C VAL A 204 -0.63 9.05 32.42
N HIS A 205 0.63 8.87 31.99
CA HIS A 205 1.24 7.54 31.87
C HIS A 205 1.28 6.79 33.21
N VAL A 206 1.72 7.45 34.29
CA VAL A 206 1.74 6.86 35.63
C VAL A 206 0.33 6.46 36.07
N CYS A 207 -0.66 7.35 35.91
CA CYS A 207 -2.05 7.04 36.26
C CYS A 207 -2.57 5.81 35.52
N VAL A 208 -2.32 5.70 34.21
CA VAL A 208 -2.73 4.54 33.39
C VAL A 208 -2.01 3.26 33.85
N CYS A 209 -0.70 3.32 34.08
CA CYS A 209 0.07 2.14 34.50
C CYS A 209 -0.20 1.69 35.95
N THR A 210 -0.71 2.57 36.80
CA THR A 210 -1.21 2.20 38.14
C THR A 210 -2.65 1.65 38.12
N SER A 211 -3.34 1.70 36.97
CA SER A 211 -4.69 1.14 36.83
C SER A 211 -4.65 -0.38 36.63
N SER A 212 -5.82 -1.03 36.70
CA SER A 212 -5.97 -2.49 36.56
C SER A 212 -5.59 -3.04 35.17
N HIS A 213 -5.33 -2.18 34.18
CA HIS A 213 -5.01 -2.59 32.82
C HIS A 213 -3.54 -2.30 32.50
N MET A 214 -2.70 -3.33 32.62
CA MET A 214 -1.29 -3.26 32.21
C MET A 214 -1.18 -3.33 30.69
N GLY A 215 -0.98 -2.20 30.03
CA GLY A 215 -0.64 -2.11 28.61
C GLY A 215 0.84 -2.42 28.33
N PHE A 216 1.19 -2.63 27.07
CA PHE A 216 2.56 -2.89 26.60
C PHE A 216 3.53 -1.82 27.10
N LEU A 217 3.21 -0.53 26.93
CA LEU A 217 4.07 0.58 27.39
C LEU A 217 4.28 0.60 28.91
N CYS A 218 3.39 -0.01 29.70
CA CYS A 218 3.55 -0.12 31.15
C CYS A 218 4.44 -1.30 31.57
N SER A 219 4.55 -2.33 30.72
CA SER A 219 5.39 -3.51 30.98
C SER A 219 6.85 -3.36 30.53
N VAL A 220 7.14 -2.39 29.65
CA VAL A 220 8.47 -2.20 29.06
C VAL A 220 9.33 -1.30 29.95
N HIS A 221 10.66 -1.39 29.80
CA HIS A 221 11.62 -0.52 30.46
C HIS A 221 11.28 0.97 30.27
N TRP A 222 11.35 1.76 31.36
CA TRP A 222 10.96 3.18 31.42
C TRP A 222 11.63 4.08 30.38
N SER A 223 12.75 3.67 29.79
CA SER A 223 13.40 4.41 28.70
C SER A 223 12.48 4.62 27.49
N LEU A 224 11.67 3.62 27.11
CA LEU A 224 10.81 3.72 25.94
C LEU A 224 9.61 4.66 26.19
N PRO A 225 8.83 4.52 27.30
CA PRO A 225 7.78 5.48 27.61
C PRO A 225 8.28 6.90 27.81
N LEU A 226 9.41 7.11 28.50
CA LEU A 226 10.00 8.44 28.69
C LEU A 226 10.40 9.08 27.36
N SER A 227 10.96 8.30 26.43
CA SER A 227 11.30 8.80 25.09
C SER A 227 10.05 9.17 24.28
N ALA A 228 8.99 8.38 24.37
CA ALA A 228 7.72 8.68 23.70
C ALA A 228 7.05 9.93 24.28
N ILE A 229 7.04 10.09 25.61
CA ILE A 229 6.53 11.27 26.32
C ILE A 229 7.32 12.53 25.93
N GLY A 230 8.66 12.42 25.89
CA GLY A 230 9.53 13.51 25.45
C GLY A 230 9.24 13.91 24.00
N LEU A 231 9.15 12.95 23.08
CA LEU A 231 8.85 13.22 21.67
C LEU A 231 7.47 13.87 21.49
N MET A 232 6.44 13.35 22.16
CA MET A 232 5.09 13.91 22.17
C MET A 232 5.07 15.36 22.70
N GLY A 233 5.77 15.62 23.81
CA GLY A 233 5.87 16.97 24.37
C GLY A 233 6.59 17.94 23.43
N ALA A 234 7.68 17.50 22.81
CA ALA A 234 8.43 18.30 21.83
C ALA A 234 7.56 18.64 20.61
N LEU A 235 6.87 17.66 20.04
CA LEU A 235 5.99 17.86 18.89
C LEU A 235 4.78 18.73 19.22
N CYS A 236 4.17 18.60 20.41
CA CYS A 236 3.14 19.52 20.90
C CYS A 236 3.63 20.97 20.87
N CYS A 237 4.82 21.24 21.40
CA CYS A 237 5.37 22.59 21.48
C CYS A 237 5.71 23.16 20.11
N VAL A 238 6.34 22.37 19.24
CA VAL A 238 6.65 22.77 17.87
C VAL A 238 5.37 23.10 17.11
N ASN A 239 4.35 22.23 17.17
CA ASN A 239 3.05 22.46 16.53
C ASN A 239 2.34 23.70 17.08
N ALA A 240 2.37 23.93 18.39
CA ALA A 240 1.78 25.12 18.99
C ALA A 240 2.44 26.41 18.47
N VAL A 241 3.78 26.45 18.42
CA VAL A 241 4.51 27.63 17.91
C VAL A 241 4.29 27.82 16.41
N MET A 242 4.31 26.76 15.61
CA MET A 242 4.00 26.83 14.18
C MET A 242 2.58 27.34 13.94
N THR A 243 1.60 26.89 14.73
CA THR A 243 0.22 27.37 14.65
C THR A 243 0.12 28.85 15.02
N LEU A 244 0.81 29.28 16.08
CA LEU A 244 0.88 30.70 16.47
C LEU A 244 1.54 31.57 15.38
N ARG A 245 2.59 31.08 14.72
CA ARG A 245 3.21 31.75 13.55
C ARG A 245 2.20 31.95 12.41
N ARG A 246 1.31 30.97 12.19
CA ARG A 246 0.26 31.05 11.15
C ARG A 246 -0.91 31.98 11.53
N LEU A 247 -1.21 32.10 12.82
CA LEU A 247 -2.28 32.97 13.33
C LEU A 247 -1.85 34.43 13.50
N ARG A 248 -0.54 34.73 13.61
CA ARG A 248 -0.05 36.11 13.70
C ARG A 248 -0.35 36.84 12.39
N PRO A 249 -1.10 37.95 12.41
CA PRO A 249 -1.28 38.76 11.22
C PRO A 249 0.08 39.30 10.78
N ALA A 250 0.50 38.97 9.56
CA ALA A 250 1.71 39.54 8.99
C ALA A 250 1.61 41.07 9.05
N GLU A 251 2.57 41.75 9.68
CA GLU A 251 2.69 43.20 9.60
C GLU A 251 2.78 43.58 8.12
N ARG A 252 1.70 44.17 7.59
CA ARG A 252 1.55 44.52 6.19
C ARG A 252 2.51 45.65 5.83
N HIS A 253 3.71 45.30 5.39
CA HIS A 253 4.60 46.17 4.59
C HIS A 253 4.85 45.59 3.19
N ALA A 254 3.89 44.82 2.67
CA ALA A 254 3.82 44.50 1.25
C ALA A 254 2.52 45.10 0.70
N LYS A 255 2.64 45.87 -0.40
CA LYS A 255 1.49 46.31 -1.21
C LYS A 255 0.58 45.11 -1.45
N PRO A 256 -0.75 45.26 -1.42
CA PRO A 256 -1.64 44.18 -1.80
C PRO A 256 -1.33 43.85 -3.26
N LEU A 257 -0.54 42.80 -3.51
CA LEU A 257 -0.70 42.05 -4.74
C LEU A 257 -2.16 41.67 -4.73
N SER A 258 -2.89 42.10 -5.77
CA SER A 258 -4.26 41.71 -6.05
C SER A 258 -4.48 40.30 -5.53
N SER A 259 -5.53 40.11 -4.73
CA SER A 259 -6.06 38.81 -4.36
C SER A 259 -6.36 38.02 -5.63
N GLY A 260 -5.33 37.39 -6.20
CA GLY A 260 -5.48 36.33 -7.16
C GLY A 260 -6.14 35.22 -6.38
N ALA A 261 -7.47 35.10 -6.54
CA ALA A 261 -8.19 33.92 -6.11
C ALA A 261 -7.34 32.70 -6.53
N TRP A 262 -7.16 31.74 -5.63
CA TRP A 262 -6.48 30.49 -5.95
C TRP A 262 -7.27 29.83 -7.08
N SER A 263 -6.87 30.07 -8.32
CA SER A 263 -7.54 29.49 -9.48
C SER A 263 -7.01 28.07 -9.62
N PHE A 264 -7.61 27.13 -8.90
CA PHE A 264 -7.35 25.71 -9.10
C PHE A 264 -7.60 25.38 -10.57
N SER A 265 -6.62 24.76 -11.22
CA SER A 265 -6.89 24.18 -12.53
C SER A 265 -7.82 22.98 -12.37
N GLU A 266 -8.55 22.62 -13.42
CA GLU A 266 -9.37 21.40 -13.39
C GLU A 266 -8.52 20.15 -13.08
N LEU A 267 -7.25 20.14 -13.52
CA LEU A 267 -6.31 19.06 -13.20
C LEU A 267 -5.97 19.04 -11.70
N ASP A 268 -5.76 20.20 -11.07
CA ASP A 268 -5.52 20.27 -9.61
C ASP A 268 -6.70 19.72 -8.83
N LEU A 269 -7.92 20.03 -9.28
CA LEU A 269 -9.14 19.48 -8.68
C LEU A 269 -9.18 17.96 -8.82
N VAL A 270 -8.85 17.41 -10.00
CA VAL A 270 -8.80 15.95 -10.21
C VAL A 270 -7.77 15.29 -9.30
N LEU A 271 -6.56 15.84 -9.21
CA LEU A 271 -5.48 15.29 -8.40
C LEU A 271 -5.79 15.38 -6.89
N LEU A 272 -6.33 16.50 -6.43
CA LEU A 272 -6.70 16.70 -5.03
C LEU A 272 -7.92 15.85 -4.63
N CYS A 273 -9.00 15.90 -5.41
CA CYS A 273 -10.19 15.09 -5.14
C CYS A 273 -9.89 13.59 -5.24
N GLY A 274 -9.03 13.17 -6.18
CA GLY A 274 -8.64 11.77 -6.30
C GLY A 274 -7.80 11.28 -5.12
N THR A 275 -6.84 12.08 -4.65
CA THR A 275 -6.01 11.72 -3.48
C THR A 275 -6.81 11.71 -2.18
N LEU A 276 -7.65 12.73 -1.94
CA LEU A 276 -8.52 12.78 -0.77
C LEU A 276 -9.62 11.71 -0.83
N GLY A 277 -10.20 11.48 -2.01
CA GLY A 277 -11.21 10.46 -2.25
C GLY A 277 -10.69 9.06 -1.95
N HIS A 278 -9.46 8.73 -2.39
CA HIS A 278 -8.82 7.46 -2.02
C HIS A 278 -8.73 7.27 -0.50
N ALA A 279 -8.27 8.27 0.25
CA ALA A 279 -8.17 8.19 1.70
C ALA A 279 -9.53 7.93 2.39
N LEU A 280 -10.61 8.54 1.88
CA LEU A 280 -11.96 8.32 2.40
C LEU A 280 -12.49 6.91 2.09
N LEU A 281 -12.18 6.38 0.91
CA LEU A 281 -12.64 5.05 0.48
C LEU A 281 -12.05 3.92 1.34
N LEU A 282 -10.90 4.13 1.99
CA LEU A 282 -10.30 3.17 2.92
C LEU A 282 -11.17 2.85 4.16
N GLY A 283 -12.28 3.58 4.37
CA GLY A 283 -13.25 3.29 5.42
C GLY A 283 -14.11 2.04 5.19
N SER A 284 -14.12 1.48 3.97
CA SER A 284 -14.84 0.24 3.67
C SER A 284 -13.86 -0.92 3.48
N SER A 285 -14.16 -2.08 4.08
CA SER A 285 -13.35 -3.28 3.86
C SER A 285 -13.33 -3.72 2.39
N SER A 286 -14.44 -3.55 1.65
CA SER A 286 -14.50 -3.91 0.23
C SER A 286 -13.60 -3.04 -0.64
N PHE A 287 -13.48 -1.74 -0.33
CA PHE A 287 -12.58 -0.83 -1.04
C PHE A 287 -11.11 -1.07 -0.69
N VAL A 288 -10.82 -1.55 0.53
CA VAL A 288 -9.46 -1.98 0.91
C VAL A 288 -9.08 -3.29 0.20
N GLU A 289 -10.01 -4.24 0.09
CA GLU A 289 -9.79 -5.51 -0.59
C GLU A 289 -9.56 -5.31 -2.10
N GLU A 290 -10.40 -4.49 -2.74
CA GLU A 290 -10.39 -4.23 -4.18
C GLU A 290 -9.76 -2.86 -4.54
N GLU A 291 -8.79 -2.40 -3.74
CA GLU A 291 -8.19 -1.06 -3.88
C GLU A 291 -7.60 -0.79 -5.27
N HIS A 292 -7.12 -1.83 -5.95
CA HIS A 292 -6.61 -1.74 -7.31
C HIS A 292 -7.64 -1.14 -8.28
N GLN A 293 -8.95 -1.40 -8.10
CA GLN A 293 -10.00 -0.81 -8.94
C GLN A 293 -10.05 0.71 -8.80
N ILE A 294 -9.80 1.22 -7.59
CA ILE A 294 -9.74 2.67 -7.32
C ILE A 294 -8.58 3.28 -8.10
N TRP A 295 -7.38 2.68 -8.02
CA TRP A 295 -6.22 3.17 -8.76
C TRP A 295 -6.40 3.08 -10.27
N TYR A 296 -7.04 2.03 -10.78
CA TYR A 296 -7.38 1.95 -12.21
C TYR A 296 -8.37 3.02 -12.64
N PHE A 297 -9.38 3.32 -11.81
CA PHE A 297 -10.33 4.40 -12.06
C PHE A 297 -9.65 5.77 -12.04
N LEU A 298 -8.84 6.05 -11.02
CA LEU A 298 -8.10 7.31 -10.90
C LEU A 298 -7.14 7.51 -12.06
N LEU A 299 -6.41 6.46 -12.48
CA LEU A 299 -5.47 6.55 -13.59
C LEU A 299 -6.15 6.77 -14.94
N ASN A 300 -7.27 6.09 -15.19
CA ASN A 300 -8.06 6.32 -16.39
C ASN A 300 -8.60 7.76 -16.44
N THR A 301 -9.11 8.24 -15.30
CA THR A 301 -9.60 9.62 -15.16
C THR A 301 -8.47 10.63 -15.39
N LEU A 302 -7.28 10.37 -14.85
CA LEU A 302 -6.08 11.20 -15.09
C LEU A 302 -5.72 11.24 -16.58
N CYS A 303 -5.67 10.09 -17.26
CA CYS A 303 -5.36 10.06 -18.69
C CYS A 303 -6.38 10.82 -19.54
N LEU A 304 -7.68 10.76 -19.19
CA LEU A 304 -8.72 11.56 -19.85
C LEU A 304 -8.57 13.05 -19.56
N ALA A 305 -8.28 13.43 -18.32
CA ALA A 305 -8.02 14.82 -17.94
C ALA A 305 -6.78 15.37 -18.66
N LEU A 306 -5.69 14.59 -18.76
CA LEU A 306 -4.49 14.94 -19.52
C LEU A 306 -4.79 15.07 -21.02
N PHE A 307 -5.59 14.16 -21.59
CA PHE A 307 -6.03 14.26 -22.99
C PHE A 307 -6.80 15.56 -23.24
N GLN A 308 -7.73 15.89 -22.35
CA GLN A 308 -8.51 17.13 -22.44
C GLN A 308 -7.62 18.37 -22.29
N ASP A 309 -6.64 18.37 -21.38
CA ASP A 309 -5.72 19.49 -21.21
C ASP A 309 -4.80 19.66 -22.43
N VAL A 310 -4.24 18.56 -22.95
CA VAL A 310 -3.48 18.54 -24.22
C VAL A 310 -4.31 19.14 -25.36
N CYS A 311 -5.55 18.68 -25.53
CA CYS A 311 -6.47 19.21 -26.53
C CYS A 311 -6.70 20.72 -26.35
N ARG A 312 -6.98 21.16 -25.13
CA ARG A 312 -7.23 22.59 -24.87
C ARG A 312 -6.01 23.43 -25.20
N ARG A 313 -4.81 23.05 -24.77
CA ARG A 313 -3.63 23.88 -24.99
C ARG A 313 -3.22 23.93 -26.46
N TYR A 314 -3.34 22.83 -27.20
CA TYR A 314 -2.97 22.83 -28.62
C TYR A 314 -4.06 23.34 -29.57
N PHE A 315 -5.35 23.23 -29.23
CA PHE A 315 -6.45 23.66 -30.12
C PHE A 315 -7.13 24.97 -29.72
N ARG A 316 -7.00 25.45 -28.47
CA ARG A 316 -7.59 26.73 -28.01
C ARG A 316 -6.69 27.93 -28.26
N GLU A 317 -5.38 27.75 -28.42
CA GLU A 317 -4.48 28.77 -28.96
C GLU A 317 -4.71 28.91 -30.48
N ARG A 318 -5.85 29.47 -30.88
CA ARG A 318 -5.99 30.08 -32.21
C ARG A 318 -5.15 31.37 -32.26
N PRO A 319 -4.54 31.70 -33.41
CA PRO A 319 -3.49 32.71 -33.57
C PRO A 319 -4.05 34.15 -33.58
N GLU A 320 -4.85 34.55 -32.59
CA GLU A 320 -5.38 35.93 -32.56
C GLU A 320 -4.35 36.96 -32.08
N SER A 321 -3.20 36.54 -31.53
CA SER A 321 -2.08 37.44 -31.20
C SER A 321 -1.04 37.60 -32.32
N LEU A 322 -1.28 37.04 -33.51
CA LEU A 322 -0.50 37.32 -34.74
C LEU A 322 -1.29 38.19 -35.73
N GLY A 323 -2.52 38.59 -35.39
CA GLY A 323 -3.43 39.37 -36.23
C GLY A 323 -3.32 40.89 -36.14
N LEU A 324 -2.26 41.45 -35.56
CA LEU A 324 -2.06 42.91 -35.47
C LEU A 324 -0.58 43.32 -35.53
N ALA A 325 0.22 42.66 -36.35
CA ALA A 325 1.50 43.21 -36.82
C ALA A 325 1.94 42.48 -38.10
N SER A 326 1.38 42.88 -39.24
CA SER A 326 2.07 43.01 -40.53
C SER A 326 1.05 42.90 -41.66
N CYS A 327 0.57 44.03 -42.14
CA CYS A 327 0.19 44.15 -43.54
C CYS A 327 1.49 44.10 -44.33
N ASN A 328 1.93 42.89 -44.71
CA ASN A 328 3.01 42.52 -45.64
C ASN A 328 3.78 41.30 -45.08
N ALA A 329 3.28 40.10 -45.33
CA ALA A 329 4.09 38.90 -45.26
C ALA A 329 3.51 37.85 -46.20
N ASP A 330 4.39 37.29 -47.00
CA ASP A 330 4.14 36.33 -48.08
C ASP A 330 3.34 35.11 -47.63
N LEU A 331 2.67 34.45 -48.59
CA LEU A 331 2.05 33.16 -48.38
C LEU A 331 3.06 32.17 -47.74
N PRO A 332 2.65 31.36 -46.75
CA PRO A 332 3.51 30.34 -46.18
C PRO A 332 3.84 29.30 -47.26
N ASN A 333 5.14 29.12 -47.53
CA ASN A 333 5.63 28.06 -48.40
C ASN A 333 5.36 26.69 -47.74
N PRO A 334 4.71 25.73 -48.44
CA PRO A 334 4.49 24.38 -47.92
C PRO A 334 5.80 23.59 -47.99
N GLY A 335 6.68 23.74 -47.00
CA GLY A 335 7.95 23.01 -47.01
C GLY A 335 8.97 23.31 -45.91
N ASP A 336 8.67 24.13 -44.90
CA ASP A 336 9.65 24.44 -43.84
C ASP A 336 9.75 23.26 -42.83
N PRO A 337 10.92 22.59 -42.68
CA PRO A 337 11.08 21.43 -41.79
C PRO A 337 10.81 21.72 -40.30
N ARG A 338 10.79 23.01 -39.90
CA ARG A 338 10.44 23.44 -38.55
C ARG A 338 8.95 23.28 -38.25
N ASP A 339 8.08 23.49 -39.23
CA ASP A 339 6.63 23.30 -39.07
C ASP A 339 6.25 21.83 -39.00
N PHE A 340 6.98 20.96 -39.70
CA PHE A 340 6.79 19.51 -39.65
C PHE A 340 7.16 18.92 -38.28
N GLY A 341 8.25 19.38 -37.68
CA GLY A 341 8.68 18.97 -36.32
C GLY A 341 7.66 19.35 -35.24
N VAL A 342 7.14 20.59 -35.29
CA VAL A 342 6.11 21.07 -34.35
C VAL A 342 4.79 20.32 -34.54
N SER A 343 4.40 20.00 -35.79
CA SER A 343 3.20 19.19 -36.07
C SER A 343 3.33 17.75 -35.56
N ALA A 344 4.52 17.14 -35.70
CA ALA A 344 4.78 15.79 -35.20
C ALA A 344 4.78 15.72 -33.67
N GLU A 345 5.39 16.71 -32.98
CA GLU A 345 5.36 16.81 -31.52
C GLU A 345 3.94 16.99 -30.98
N ARG A 346 3.12 17.84 -31.64
CA ARG A 346 1.70 18.01 -31.33
C ARG A 346 0.90 16.71 -31.49
N GLY A 347 1.11 16.01 -32.60
CA GLY A 347 0.47 14.71 -32.85
C GLY A 347 0.85 13.66 -31.81
N LEU A 348 2.13 13.61 -31.41
CA LEU A 348 2.61 12.67 -30.39
C LEU A 348 2.08 13.00 -29.00
N ALA A 349 2.05 14.28 -28.60
CA ALA A 349 1.45 14.72 -27.35
C ALA A 349 -0.04 14.36 -27.27
N LEU A 350 -0.79 14.54 -28.37
CA LEU A 350 -2.21 14.18 -28.47
C LEU A 350 -2.46 12.66 -28.42
N ALA A 351 -1.60 11.87 -29.05
CA ALA A 351 -1.72 10.42 -29.09
C ALA A 351 -1.29 9.72 -27.79
N THR A 352 -0.47 10.38 -26.96
CA THR A 352 0.16 9.77 -25.78
C THR A 352 -0.85 9.35 -24.69
N PRO A 353 -1.81 10.19 -24.25
CA PRO A 353 -2.83 9.78 -23.28
C PRO A 353 -3.74 8.61 -23.74
N PRO A 354 -4.34 8.59 -24.95
CA PRO A 354 -5.14 7.46 -25.39
C PRO A 354 -4.30 6.18 -25.59
N PHE A 355 -3.06 6.30 -26.06
CA PHE A 355 -2.14 5.16 -26.11
C PHE A 355 -1.89 4.60 -24.70
N THR A 356 -1.73 5.47 -23.71
CA THR A 356 -1.53 5.04 -22.32
C THR A 356 -2.75 4.33 -21.74
N LEU A 357 -3.98 4.74 -22.10
CA LEU A 357 -5.20 4.00 -21.75
C LEU A 357 -5.21 2.58 -22.34
N ILE A 358 -4.75 2.42 -23.59
CA ILE A 358 -4.61 1.10 -24.22
C ILE A 358 -3.57 0.28 -23.46
N CYS A 359 -2.42 0.84 -23.12
CA CYS A 359 -1.41 0.17 -22.30
C CYS A 359 -1.99 -0.25 -20.93
N CYS A 360 -2.71 0.63 -20.25
CA CYS A 360 -3.36 0.32 -18.97
C CYS A 360 -4.36 -0.84 -19.13
N ARG A 361 -5.14 -0.87 -20.21
CA ARG A 361 -6.09 -1.97 -20.49
C ARG A 361 -5.38 -3.30 -20.72
N LEU A 362 -4.27 -3.29 -21.47
CA LEU A 362 -3.45 -4.49 -21.70
C LEU A 362 -2.80 -4.97 -20.40
N LEU A 363 -2.24 -4.06 -19.60
CA LEU A 363 -1.63 -4.36 -18.31
C LEU A 363 -2.62 -5.03 -17.34
N ARG A 364 -3.88 -4.59 -17.31
CA ARG A 364 -4.94 -5.24 -16.52
C ARG A 364 -5.29 -6.66 -16.96
N ALA A 365 -5.07 -6.99 -18.22
CA ALA A 365 -5.33 -8.33 -18.75
C ALA A 365 -4.17 -9.31 -18.48
N LEU A 366 -2.97 -8.79 -18.21
CA LEU A 366 -1.78 -9.59 -17.91
C LEU A 366 -1.91 -10.31 -16.58
N ASN A 367 -2.25 -9.56 -15.52
CA ASN A 367 -2.40 -10.10 -14.18
C ASN A 367 -3.76 -9.70 -13.62
N GLN A 368 -4.56 -10.68 -13.22
CA GLN A 368 -5.74 -10.43 -12.42
C GLN A 368 -5.33 -10.06 -10.99
N THR A 369 -5.93 -9.00 -10.46
CA THR A 369 -5.67 -8.45 -9.13
C THR A 369 -6.93 -8.50 -8.29
N GLY A 370 -6.78 -8.69 -6.98
CA GLY A 370 -7.92 -8.80 -6.07
C GLY A 370 -8.31 -10.25 -5.80
N ILE A 371 -9.42 -10.41 -5.07
CA ILE A 371 -9.99 -11.72 -4.77
C ILE A 371 -11.13 -12.02 -5.75
N GLN A 372 -11.83 -10.98 -6.21
CA GLN A 372 -12.82 -11.13 -7.25
C GLN A 372 -12.15 -11.64 -8.54
N TRP A 373 -12.68 -12.75 -9.06
CA TRP A 373 -12.21 -13.41 -10.29
C TRP A 373 -10.86 -14.12 -10.21
N ALA A 374 -10.17 -14.14 -9.06
CA ALA A 374 -8.86 -14.79 -8.92
C ALA A 374 -8.83 -16.29 -9.29
N HIS A 375 -9.99 -16.95 -9.36
CA HIS A 375 -10.14 -18.35 -9.80
C HIS A 375 -10.11 -18.53 -11.32
N LEU A 376 -10.22 -17.44 -12.10
CA LEU A 376 -10.19 -17.49 -13.55
C LEU A 376 -8.75 -17.37 -14.07
N PRO A 377 -8.38 -18.09 -15.14
CA PRO A 377 -7.06 -17.94 -15.75
C PRO A 377 -6.94 -16.55 -16.40
N ASP A 378 -5.79 -15.91 -16.20
CA ASP A 378 -5.42 -14.65 -16.84
C ASP A 378 -4.34 -14.88 -17.91
N LEU A 379 -3.91 -13.81 -18.59
CA LEU A 379 -2.91 -13.94 -19.66
C LEU A 379 -1.53 -14.35 -19.09
N GLY A 380 -1.24 -14.01 -17.83
CA GLY A 380 -0.06 -14.47 -17.10
C GLY A 380 -0.05 -15.99 -16.86
N HIS A 381 -1.18 -16.56 -16.40
CA HIS A 381 -1.38 -18.00 -16.27
C HIS A 381 -1.24 -18.72 -17.61
N TRP A 382 -1.83 -18.15 -18.66
CA TRP A 382 -1.70 -18.64 -20.02
C TRP A 382 -0.23 -18.63 -20.51
N LEU A 383 0.50 -17.53 -20.27
CA LEU A 383 1.92 -17.40 -20.66
C LEU A 383 2.84 -18.36 -19.89
N ASN A 384 2.52 -18.70 -18.65
CA ASN A 384 3.33 -19.64 -17.84
C ASN A 384 3.06 -21.11 -18.18
N SER A 385 2.09 -21.43 -19.04
CA SER A 385 1.83 -22.81 -19.44
C SER A 385 3.00 -23.37 -20.25
N SER A 386 3.31 -24.65 -20.08
CA SER A 386 4.40 -25.31 -20.82
C SER A 386 4.16 -25.32 -22.34
N GLU A 387 2.89 -25.31 -22.76
CA GLU A 387 2.50 -25.28 -24.18
C GLU A 387 2.89 -23.96 -24.87
N HIS A 388 2.94 -22.86 -24.10
CA HIS A 388 3.21 -21.52 -24.62
C HIS A 388 4.62 -21.00 -24.29
N GLN A 389 5.53 -21.89 -23.86
CA GLN A 389 6.91 -21.55 -23.54
C GLN A 389 7.64 -20.81 -24.70
N GLY A 390 7.36 -21.18 -25.95
CA GLY A 390 7.93 -20.50 -27.13
C GLY A 390 7.48 -19.04 -27.25
N VAL A 391 6.20 -18.77 -26.96
CA VAL A 391 5.62 -17.42 -26.96
C VAL A 391 6.23 -16.58 -25.84
N LEU A 392 6.34 -17.14 -24.63
CA LEU A 392 6.98 -16.49 -23.49
C LEU A 392 8.46 -16.18 -23.76
N SER A 393 9.15 -17.06 -24.49
CA SER A 393 10.55 -16.87 -24.88
C SER A 393 10.74 -15.71 -25.86
N LEU A 394 9.91 -15.67 -26.92
CA LEU A 394 9.93 -14.55 -27.87
C LEU A 394 9.54 -13.23 -27.18
N LEU A 395 8.47 -13.25 -26.37
CA LEU A 395 7.97 -12.07 -25.68
C LEU A 395 9.00 -11.52 -24.69
N SER A 396 9.67 -12.38 -23.91
CA SER A 396 10.72 -11.96 -22.99
C SER A 396 11.93 -11.37 -23.71
N ALA A 397 12.37 -11.95 -24.84
CA ALA A 397 13.44 -11.38 -25.65
C ALA A 397 13.07 -9.99 -26.20
N LEU A 398 11.86 -9.82 -26.73
CA LEU A 398 11.36 -8.53 -27.22
C LEU A 398 11.26 -7.50 -26.10
N CYS A 399 10.77 -7.89 -24.92
CA CYS A 399 10.68 -6.99 -23.77
C CYS A 399 12.07 -6.54 -23.30
N LEU A 400 13.03 -7.45 -23.17
CA LEU A 400 14.40 -7.10 -22.75
C LEU A 400 15.10 -6.20 -23.78
N ALA A 401 14.89 -6.44 -25.07
CA ALA A 401 15.39 -5.55 -26.13
C ALA A 401 14.76 -4.15 -26.04
N LEU A 402 13.45 -4.06 -25.84
CA LEU A 402 12.76 -2.77 -25.69
C LEU A 402 13.21 -2.03 -24.42
N ILE A 403 13.38 -2.74 -23.29
CA ILE A 403 13.95 -2.18 -22.05
C ILE A 403 15.32 -1.56 -22.32
N PHE A 404 16.19 -2.25 -23.06
CA PHE A 404 17.49 -1.70 -23.47
C PHE A 404 17.34 -0.39 -24.24
N PHE A 405 16.48 -0.35 -25.27
CA PHE A 405 16.26 0.86 -26.07
C PHE A 405 15.71 2.05 -25.29
N LEU A 406 14.83 1.80 -24.31
CA LEU A 406 14.24 2.85 -23.48
C LEU A 406 15.25 3.43 -22.49
N VAL A 407 16.04 2.59 -21.81
CA VAL A 407 16.91 3.01 -20.70
C VAL A 407 18.29 3.51 -21.17
N GLN A 408 18.84 2.96 -22.26
CA GLN A 408 20.22 3.22 -22.65
C GLN A 408 20.53 4.69 -23.02
N ARG A 409 19.52 5.47 -23.44
CA ARG A 409 19.72 6.76 -24.13
C ARG A 409 20.54 7.77 -23.33
N LYS A 410 20.47 7.72 -22.00
CA LYS A 410 21.11 8.68 -21.08
C LYS A 410 22.31 8.09 -20.32
N CYS A 411 22.66 6.83 -20.59
CA CYS A 411 23.78 6.13 -19.95
C CYS A 411 25.12 6.35 -20.68
N SER A 412 26.23 6.18 -19.97
CA SER A 412 27.57 6.11 -20.59
C SER A 412 27.72 4.93 -21.54
N VAL A 413 28.68 4.98 -22.47
CA VAL A 413 28.97 3.83 -23.37
C VAL A 413 29.28 2.56 -22.57
N VAL A 414 30.06 2.66 -21.50
CA VAL A 414 30.38 1.52 -20.62
C VAL A 414 29.11 0.98 -19.95
N SER A 415 28.27 1.87 -19.43
CA SER A 415 27.00 1.51 -18.79
C SER A 415 26.00 0.93 -19.80
N LYS A 416 26.02 1.35 -21.08
CA LYS A 416 25.22 0.72 -22.15
C LYS A 416 25.64 -0.72 -22.40
N VAL A 417 26.95 -0.98 -22.49
CA VAL A 417 27.47 -2.35 -22.64
C VAL A 417 27.13 -3.19 -21.42
N ALA A 418 27.33 -2.65 -20.21
CA ALA A 418 26.96 -3.33 -18.97
C ALA A 418 25.46 -3.66 -18.90
N LEU A 419 24.59 -2.73 -19.28
CA LEU A 419 23.15 -2.95 -19.33
C LEU A 419 22.78 -4.02 -20.37
N ALA A 420 23.37 -4.01 -21.56
CA ALA A 420 23.12 -5.01 -22.60
C ALA A 420 23.52 -6.42 -22.13
N LEU A 421 24.72 -6.56 -21.54
CA LEU A 421 25.21 -7.83 -21.00
C LEU A 421 24.38 -8.29 -19.80
N GLY A 422 23.97 -7.37 -18.93
CA GLY A 422 23.08 -7.65 -17.81
C GLY A 422 21.72 -8.18 -18.26
N LEU A 423 21.07 -7.53 -19.23
CA LEU A 423 19.79 -7.96 -19.79
C LEU A 423 19.89 -9.30 -20.52
N MET A 424 20.99 -9.55 -21.23
CA MET A 424 21.30 -10.87 -21.78
C MET A 424 21.42 -11.92 -20.66
N GLY A 425 22.10 -11.58 -19.57
CA GLY A 425 22.20 -12.42 -18.38
C GLY A 425 20.84 -12.74 -17.74
N VAL A 426 19.90 -11.78 -17.74
CA VAL A 426 18.51 -12.02 -17.29
C VAL A 426 17.82 -13.07 -18.17
N TYR A 427 17.98 -13.00 -19.49
CA TYR A 427 17.43 -14.03 -20.40
C TYR A 427 18.08 -15.39 -20.12
N CYS A 428 19.41 -15.45 -19.98
CA CYS A 428 20.13 -16.68 -19.65
C CYS A 428 19.70 -17.28 -18.32
N TYR A 429 19.46 -16.45 -17.29
CA TYR A 429 18.91 -16.88 -16.00
C TYR A 429 17.52 -17.53 -16.15
N ARG A 430 16.63 -16.91 -16.93
CA ARG A 430 15.30 -17.48 -17.21
C ARG A 430 15.36 -18.78 -18.00
N ALA A 431 16.33 -18.90 -18.90
CA ALA A 431 16.60 -20.13 -19.61
C ALA A 431 17.16 -21.23 -18.71
N ALA A 432 18.04 -20.89 -17.76
CA ALA A 432 18.65 -21.82 -16.82
C ALA A 432 17.63 -22.47 -15.87
N ILE A 433 16.64 -21.69 -15.41
CA ILE A 433 15.51 -22.18 -14.59
C ILE A 433 14.52 -23.01 -15.42
N GLY A 434 14.49 -22.84 -16.74
CA GLY A 434 13.59 -23.55 -17.65
C GLY A 434 12.30 -22.80 -18.00
N ASN A 435 12.14 -21.54 -17.61
CA ASN A 435 10.96 -20.73 -17.97
C ASN A 435 10.95 -20.36 -19.46
N VAL A 436 12.13 -20.20 -20.05
CA VAL A 436 12.34 -19.69 -21.41
C VAL A 436 13.28 -20.63 -22.16
N SER A 437 13.14 -20.77 -23.47
CA SER A 437 13.99 -21.62 -24.30
C SER A 437 15.06 -20.81 -25.04
N LEU A 438 16.23 -21.42 -25.26
CA LEU A 438 17.27 -20.86 -26.10
C LEU A 438 17.00 -21.26 -27.57
N PRO A 439 17.03 -20.31 -28.54
CA PRO A 439 16.74 -20.60 -29.94
C PRO A 439 17.61 -21.73 -30.54
N TRP A 440 18.84 -21.83 -30.03
CA TRP A 440 19.90 -22.68 -30.55
C TRP A 440 19.97 -24.07 -29.90
N HIS A 441 19.17 -24.39 -28.88
CA HIS A 441 19.28 -25.64 -28.12
C HIS A 441 17.89 -26.21 -27.77
N ARG A 442 17.50 -27.30 -28.45
CA ARG A 442 16.21 -28.02 -28.25
C ARG A 442 16.28 -29.21 -27.29
N ALA A 443 17.42 -29.48 -26.65
CA ALA A 443 17.59 -30.65 -25.79
C ALA A 443 17.49 -30.28 -24.30
N HIS A 444 16.59 -30.96 -23.59
CA HIS A 444 16.38 -30.92 -22.14
C HIS A 444 17.72 -31.00 -21.36
N ARG A 445 18.31 -29.85 -20.99
CA ARG A 445 19.20 -29.81 -19.84
C ARG A 445 18.34 -29.91 -18.58
N HIS A 446 18.83 -30.61 -17.57
CA HIS A 446 18.26 -30.53 -16.23
C HIS A 446 18.24 -29.06 -15.79
N ALA A 447 17.05 -28.56 -15.43
CA ALA A 447 16.89 -27.20 -14.93
C ALA A 447 17.86 -26.95 -13.77
N SER A 448 18.70 -25.93 -13.90
CA SER A 448 19.61 -25.52 -12.83
C SER A 448 18.87 -24.56 -11.90
N LYS A 449 19.41 -24.33 -10.70
CA LYS A 449 18.86 -23.29 -9.80
C LYS A 449 19.08 -21.86 -10.31
N GLY A 450 19.81 -21.67 -11.43
CA GLY A 450 20.08 -20.35 -12.01
C GLY A 450 20.97 -19.44 -11.15
N THR A 451 21.65 -19.96 -10.13
CA THR A 451 22.35 -19.13 -9.13
C THR A 451 23.57 -18.43 -9.69
N VAL A 452 24.32 -19.09 -10.59
CA VAL A 452 25.51 -18.51 -11.24
C VAL A 452 25.10 -17.41 -12.22
N GLU A 453 24.06 -17.65 -13.00
CA GLU A 453 23.51 -16.70 -13.96
C GLU A 453 22.95 -15.45 -13.26
N ALA A 454 22.23 -15.62 -12.15
CA ALA A 454 21.76 -14.49 -11.34
C ALA A 454 22.93 -13.68 -10.74
N ARG A 455 23.97 -14.35 -10.22
CA ARG A 455 25.19 -13.69 -9.72
C ARG A 455 25.91 -12.90 -10.80
N PHE A 456 25.98 -13.43 -12.02
CA PHE A 456 26.54 -12.73 -13.16
C PHE A 456 25.79 -11.42 -13.45
N VAL A 457 24.45 -11.42 -13.39
CA VAL A 457 23.65 -10.20 -13.54
C VAL A 457 23.92 -9.19 -12.41
N TYR A 458 24.05 -9.65 -11.15
CA TYR A 458 24.35 -8.76 -10.02
C TYR A 458 25.69 -8.03 -10.15
N VAL A 459 26.69 -8.61 -10.82
CA VAL A 459 27.96 -7.92 -11.10
C VAL A 459 27.73 -6.67 -11.95
N PHE A 460 26.88 -6.75 -12.99
CA PHE A 460 26.54 -5.59 -13.81
C PHE A 460 25.66 -4.60 -13.07
N VAL A 461 24.71 -5.07 -12.24
CA VAL A 461 23.93 -4.20 -11.35
C VAL A 461 24.87 -3.37 -10.47
N LEU A 462 25.80 -4.02 -9.78
CA LEU A 462 26.76 -3.34 -8.90
C LEU A 462 27.64 -2.37 -9.68
N GLY A 463 28.08 -2.74 -10.89
CA GLY A 463 28.84 -1.85 -11.78
C GLY A 463 28.08 -0.58 -12.20
N LEU A 464 26.79 -0.71 -12.53
CA LEU A 464 25.92 0.43 -12.88
C LEU A 464 25.68 1.34 -11.67
N LEU A 465 25.35 0.76 -10.51
CA LEU A 465 25.16 1.51 -9.27
C LEU A 465 26.44 2.23 -8.84
N PHE A 466 27.60 1.56 -8.94
CA PHE A 466 28.90 2.16 -8.62
C PHE A 466 29.25 3.30 -9.58
N SER A 467 29.05 3.13 -10.88
CA SER A 467 29.31 4.18 -11.87
C SER A 467 28.42 5.41 -11.63
N GLY A 468 27.13 5.18 -11.38
CA GLY A 468 26.17 6.25 -11.13
C GLY A 468 26.44 7.00 -9.82
N THR A 469 26.69 6.28 -8.71
CA THR A 469 27.03 6.88 -7.41
C THR A 469 28.35 7.64 -7.46
N ARG A 470 29.37 7.13 -8.16
CA ARG A 470 30.63 7.84 -8.39
C ARG A 470 30.41 9.17 -9.11
N ASP A 471 29.60 9.18 -10.16
CA ASP A 471 29.32 10.39 -10.94
C ASP A 471 28.47 11.40 -10.12
N LEU A 472 27.57 10.92 -9.27
CA LEU A 472 26.85 11.76 -8.29
C LEU A 472 27.78 12.40 -7.26
N LEU A 473 28.67 11.62 -6.64
CA LEU A 473 29.65 12.14 -5.68
C LEU A 473 30.56 13.19 -6.33
N ARG A 474 31.07 12.92 -7.54
CA ARG A 474 31.88 13.89 -8.29
C ARG A 474 31.12 15.18 -8.60
N SER A 475 29.81 15.10 -8.83
CA SER A 475 28.99 16.28 -9.08
C SER A 475 28.82 17.17 -7.84
N GLN A 476 28.99 16.62 -6.63
CA GLN A 476 28.91 17.36 -5.36
C GLN A 476 30.21 18.11 -5.03
N PHE A 477 31.37 17.54 -5.34
CA PHE A 477 32.69 18.12 -5.00
C PHE A 477 33.29 19.02 -6.10
N GLY A 478 32.51 19.39 -7.13
CA GLY A 478 33.00 20.17 -8.27
C GLY A 478 32.98 21.69 -8.04
N SER A 479 33.98 22.40 -8.58
CA SER A 479 34.07 23.88 -8.47
C SER A 479 32.91 24.61 -9.16
N LEU A 480 32.48 25.74 -8.60
CA LEU A 480 31.38 26.60 -9.10
C LEU A 480 31.52 27.03 -10.58
N ARG A 481 32.75 27.11 -11.11
CA ARG A 481 33.03 27.54 -12.50
C ARG A 481 32.59 26.53 -13.57
N ALA A 482 32.20 25.32 -13.19
CA ALA A 482 31.79 24.22 -14.08
C ALA A 482 30.30 23.80 -13.94
N GLN A 483 29.43 24.69 -13.45
CA GLN A 483 28.05 24.37 -13.04
C GLN A 483 27.20 23.65 -14.12
N GLY A 484 27.37 23.99 -15.40
CA GLY A 484 26.69 23.30 -16.51
C GLY A 484 27.16 21.86 -16.73
N SER A 485 28.47 21.62 -16.61
CA SER A 485 29.06 20.28 -16.71
C SER A 485 28.68 19.39 -15.53
N LEU A 486 28.63 19.97 -14.31
CA LEU A 486 28.24 19.26 -13.09
C LEU A 486 26.77 18.82 -13.13
N ARG A 487 25.85 19.65 -13.66
CA ARG A 487 24.44 19.26 -13.82
C ARG A 487 24.27 18.08 -14.79
N ALA A 488 25.01 18.08 -15.90
CA ALA A 488 25.01 16.97 -16.85
C ALA A 488 25.58 15.68 -16.23
N LEU A 489 26.65 15.78 -15.43
CA LEU A 489 27.24 14.66 -14.71
C LEU A 489 26.27 14.09 -13.66
N ARG A 490 25.61 14.96 -12.87
CA ARG A 490 24.58 14.57 -11.89
C ARG A 490 23.45 13.81 -12.57
N SER A 491 22.90 14.37 -13.66
CA SER A 491 21.81 13.75 -14.40
C SER A 491 22.22 12.37 -14.95
N ARG A 492 23.41 12.26 -15.54
CA ARG A 492 23.95 10.98 -16.00
C ARG A 492 24.10 9.97 -14.86
N GLY A 493 24.63 10.39 -13.71
CA GLY A 493 24.75 9.54 -12.52
C GLY A 493 23.40 9.00 -12.06
N LEU A 494 22.36 9.84 -12.01
CA LEU A 494 20.99 9.42 -11.70
C LEU A 494 20.45 8.38 -12.69
N TRP A 495 20.65 8.60 -14.00
CA TRP A 495 20.22 7.66 -15.04
C TRP A 495 20.97 6.32 -14.97
N GLU A 496 22.24 6.31 -14.57
CA GLU A 496 23.02 5.08 -14.36
C GLU A 496 22.53 4.29 -13.14
N VAL A 497 22.21 4.97 -12.03
CA VAL A 497 21.56 4.35 -10.86
C VAL A 497 20.18 3.80 -11.25
N TYR A 498 19.40 4.57 -12.00
CA TYR A 498 18.09 4.15 -12.50
C TYR A 498 18.19 2.89 -13.38
N ALA A 499 19.18 2.84 -14.28
CA ALA A 499 19.43 1.65 -15.10
C ALA A 499 19.78 0.42 -14.26
N GLY A 500 20.57 0.58 -13.19
CA GLY A 500 20.86 -0.49 -12.23
C GLY A 500 19.62 -1.00 -11.50
N LEU A 501 18.72 -0.10 -11.08
CA LEU A 501 17.44 -0.46 -10.48
C LEU A 501 16.53 -1.21 -11.46
N VAL A 502 16.40 -0.73 -12.71
CA VAL A 502 15.62 -1.41 -13.75
C VAL A 502 16.16 -2.82 -14.04
N LEU A 503 17.49 -2.97 -14.13
CA LEU A 503 18.12 -4.28 -14.33
C LEU A 503 17.86 -5.22 -13.14
N THR A 504 17.90 -4.70 -11.92
CA THR A 504 17.58 -5.48 -10.71
C THR A 504 16.12 -5.93 -10.73
N VAL A 505 15.18 -5.03 -11.04
CA VAL A 505 13.75 -5.38 -11.14
C VAL A 505 13.50 -6.38 -12.28
N ALA A 506 14.16 -6.24 -13.42
CA ALA A 506 14.05 -7.20 -14.53
C ALA A 506 14.53 -8.62 -14.13
N LEU A 507 15.56 -8.72 -13.28
CA LEU A 507 16.03 -9.98 -12.72
C LEU A 507 15.04 -10.58 -11.70
N LEU A 508 14.40 -9.74 -10.89
CA LEU A 508 13.50 -10.20 -9.83
C LEU A 508 12.10 -10.58 -10.34
N LEU A 509 11.52 -9.80 -11.27
CA LEU A 509 10.19 -10.05 -11.81
C LEU A 509 10.13 -11.33 -12.63
N ARG A 510 9.16 -12.22 -12.34
CA ARG A 510 8.89 -13.43 -13.13
C ARG A 510 8.78 -13.13 -14.63
N ALA A 511 9.09 -14.13 -15.48
CA ALA A 511 9.17 -13.95 -16.93
C ALA A 511 7.88 -13.36 -17.56
N HIS A 512 6.70 -13.81 -17.11
CA HIS A 512 5.41 -13.27 -17.58
C HIS A 512 5.15 -11.82 -17.15
N ASN A 513 5.88 -11.29 -16.14
CA ASN A 513 5.79 -9.91 -15.66
C ASN A 513 6.80 -8.96 -16.31
N LEU A 514 7.71 -9.45 -17.18
CA LEU A 514 8.59 -8.58 -17.98
C LEU A 514 7.82 -7.60 -18.89
N PRO A 515 6.69 -7.97 -19.53
CA PRO A 515 5.85 -7.01 -20.24
C PRO A 515 5.34 -5.89 -19.34
N VAL A 516 4.98 -6.17 -18.08
CA VAL A 516 4.50 -5.15 -17.13
C VAL A 516 5.58 -4.08 -16.92
N LEU A 517 6.83 -4.51 -16.67
CA LEU A 517 7.97 -3.60 -16.56
C LEU A 517 8.18 -2.81 -17.86
N CYS A 518 8.16 -3.49 -19.00
CA CYS A 518 8.40 -2.88 -20.30
C CYS A 518 7.39 -1.77 -20.63
N TRP A 519 6.09 -2.06 -20.48
CA TRP A 519 5.01 -1.10 -20.72
C TRP A 519 5.01 0.05 -19.70
N SER A 520 5.39 -0.22 -18.44
CA SER A 520 5.58 0.82 -17.43
C SER A 520 6.69 1.81 -17.85
N LEU A 521 7.86 1.31 -18.27
CA LEU A 521 8.97 2.15 -18.76
C LEU A 521 8.62 2.91 -20.05
N LEU A 522 7.86 2.29 -20.95
CA LEU A 522 7.38 2.95 -22.15
C LEU A 522 6.47 4.12 -21.78
N THR A 523 5.54 3.91 -20.85
CA THR A 523 4.61 4.94 -20.36
C THR A 523 5.37 6.10 -19.70
N GLN A 524 6.37 5.82 -18.86
CA GLN A 524 7.24 6.84 -18.28
C GLN A 524 7.94 7.68 -19.36
N THR A 525 8.47 7.02 -20.39
CA THR A 525 9.20 7.68 -21.48
C THR A 525 8.28 8.57 -22.31
N LEU A 526 7.09 8.07 -22.67
CA LEU A 526 6.10 8.83 -23.46
C LEU A 526 5.53 10.00 -22.67
N MET A 527 5.11 9.78 -21.42
CA MET A 527 4.57 10.85 -20.56
C MET A 527 5.60 11.95 -20.30
N SER A 528 6.85 11.58 -20.00
CA SER A 528 7.89 12.58 -19.73
C SER A 528 8.29 13.39 -20.95
N GLN A 529 8.35 12.79 -22.14
CA GLN A 529 8.80 13.46 -23.36
C GLN A 529 7.69 14.22 -24.09
N CYS A 530 6.45 13.72 -24.05
CA CYS A 530 5.37 14.21 -24.90
C CYS A 530 4.33 15.02 -24.13
N VAL A 531 4.19 14.79 -22.82
CA VAL A 531 3.14 15.42 -22.00
C VAL A 531 3.78 16.37 -20.99
N TRP A 532 4.57 15.86 -20.04
CA TRP A 532 5.04 16.68 -18.93
C TRP A 532 6.05 17.76 -19.34
N SER A 533 7.03 17.43 -20.19
CA SER A 533 7.97 18.40 -20.74
C SER A 533 7.31 19.45 -21.63
N ALA A 534 6.32 19.03 -22.43
CA ALA A 534 5.64 19.89 -23.41
C ALA A 534 4.71 20.89 -22.72
N LEU A 535 3.96 20.44 -21.72
CA LEU A 535 2.94 21.22 -21.03
C LEU A 535 3.49 21.97 -19.79
N LYS A 536 4.74 21.74 -19.39
CA LYS A 536 5.41 22.44 -18.27
C LYS A 536 4.57 22.47 -16.99
N TYR A 537 4.07 21.31 -16.57
CA TYR A 537 3.39 21.17 -15.28
C TYR A 537 4.34 21.52 -14.12
N ASP A 538 3.76 21.92 -13.00
CA ASP A 538 4.53 22.23 -11.80
C ASP A 538 5.13 20.95 -11.16
N ALA A 539 6.08 21.13 -10.24
CA ALA A 539 6.74 19.99 -9.60
C ALA A 539 5.75 19.16 -8.76
N ALA A 540 4.73 19.79 -8.17
CA ALA A 540 3.74 19.12 -7.33
C ALA A 540 2.79 18.22 -8.16
N GLN A 541 2.18 18.73 -9.23
CA GLN A 541 1.33 17.95 -10.13
C GLN A 541 2.11 16.77 -10.72
N VAL A 542 3.34 17.00 -11.20
CA VAL A 542 4.18 15.93 -11.75
C VAL A 542 4.48 14.87 -10.69
N THR A 543 4.72 15.28 -9.45
CA THR A 543 4.96 14.35 -8.33
C THR A 543 3.72 13.49 -8.03
N ILE A 544 2.53 14.11 -7.95
CA ILE A 544 1.28 13.37 -7.71
C ILE A 544 1.01 12.37 -8.85
N MET A 545 1.19 12.80 -10.10
CA MET A 545 1.01 11.93 -11.26
C MET A 545 1.98 10.73 -11.22
N HIS A 546 3.27 10.95 -10.92
CA HIS A 546 4.23 9.85 -10.77
C HIS A 546 3.86 8.89 -9.64
N ALA A 547 3.37 9.41 -8.50
CA ALA A 547 2.92 8.57 -7.39
C ALA A 547 1.71 7.69 -7.77
N TRP A 548 0.75 8.24 -8.51
CA TRP A 548 -0.43 7.49 -8.99
C TRP A 548 -0.04 6.40 -9.99
N PHE A 549 0.83 6.71 -10.96
CA PHE A 549 1.35 5.72 -11.90
C PHE A 549 2.18 4.64 -11.18
N GLY A 550 2.99 5.02 -10.19
CA GLY A 550 3.75 4.09 -9.36
C GLY A 550 2.86 3.12 -8.58
N GLN A 551 1.78 3.63 -7.99
CA GLN A 551 0.80 2.82 -7.27
C GLN A 551 -0.01 1.93 -8.21
N ALA A 552 -0.38 2.40 -9.41
CA ALA A 552 -1.03 1.55 -10.41
C ALA A 552 -0.10 0.44 -10.90
N ALA A 553 1.19 0.74 -11.10
CA ALA A 553 2.20 -0.25 -11.49
C ALA A 553 2.40 -1.35 -10.42
N PHE A 554 2.25 -1.02 -9.13
CA PHE A 554 2.22 -2.02 -8.06
C PHE A 554 1.11 -3.06 -8.28
N TYR A 555 -0.10 -2.61 -8.62
CA TYR A 555 -1.22 -3.50 -8.88
C TYR A 555 -1.10 -4.22 -10.23
N TYR A 556 -0.63 -3.57 -11.30
CA TYR A 556 -0.44 -4.25 -12.60
C TYR A 556 0.51 -5.45 -12.57
N GLN A 557 1.37 -5.56 -11.56
CA GLN A 557 2.22 -6.72 -11.33
C GLN A 557 1.46 -7.97 -10.81
N GLY A 558 0.21 -7.81 -10.38
CA GLY A 558 -0.58 -8.85 -9.72
C GLY A 558 -0.56 -8.78 -8.19
N ASN A 559 0.09 -7.77 -7.59
CA ASN A 559 0.07 -7.60 -6.14
C ASN A 559 -1.33 -7.17 -5.66
N SER A 560 -1.67 -7.50 -4.41
CA SER A 560 -2.86 -6.98 -3.73
C SER A 560 -2.53 -6.63 -2.28
N ASN A 561 -3.52 -6.16 -1.52
CA ASN A 561 -3.35 -5.89 -0.09
C ASN A 561 -3.37 -7.16 0.78
N ASN A 562 -3.41 -8.34 0.15
CA ASN A 562 -3.30 -9.63 0.83
C ASN A 562 -1.84 -10.09 0.90
N ILE A 563 -1.38 -10.54 2.08
CA ILE A 563 -0.03 -11.11 2.29
C ILE A 563 0.21 -12.32 1.38
N GLY A 564 -0.84 -13.07 1.03
CA GLY A 564 -0.73 -14.22 0.12
C GLY A 564 -0.24 -13.88 -1.29
N THR A 565 -0.28 -12.60 -1.70
CA THR A 565 0.23 -12.17 -3.02
C THR A 565 1.72 -11.81 -3.02
N VAL A 566 2.37 -11.75 -1.86
CA VAL A 566 3.82 -11.47 -1.79
C VAL A 566 4.60 -12.68 -2.29
N ASP A 567 5.35 -12.48 -3.38
CA ASP A 567 6.22 -13.53 -3.91
C ASP A 567 7.54 -13.60 -3.11
N ILE A 568 7.59 -14.48 -2.10
CA ILE A 568 8.78 -14.66 -1.27
C ILE A 568 9.92 -15.35 -2.06
N SER A 569 9.60 -16.08 -3.13
CA SER A 569 10.59 -16.85 -3.90
C SER A 569 11.66 -15.96 -4.56
N VAL A 570 11.32 -14.72 -4.88
CA VAL A 570 12.25 -13.74 -5.49
C VAL A 570 13.36 -13.31 -4.52
N GLY A 571 13.15 -13.44 -3.21
CA GLY A 571 14.16 -13.14 -2.20
C GLY A 571 15.39 -14.06 -2.27
N PHE A 572 15.24 -15.20 -2.94
CA PHE A 572 16.28 -16.24 -3.06
C PHE A 572 17.05 -16.19 -4.38
N VAL A 573 16.75 -15.24 -5.26
CA VAL A 573 17.40 -15.13 -6.58
C VAL A 573 18.90 -14.84 -6.40
N GLY A 574 19.73 -15.83 -6.73
CA GLY A 574 21.20 -15.78 -6.62
C GLY A 574 21.78 -16.25 -5.27
N LEU A 575 20.94 -16.74 -4.35
CA LEU A 575 21.34 -17.25 -3.04
C LEU A 575 21.37 -18.79 -3.01
N ASP A 576 22.44 -19.38 -2.49
CA ASP A 576 22.54 -20.84 -2.28
C ASP A 576 22.00 -21.27 -0.90
N ARG A 577 21.99 -20.35 0.06
CA ARG A 577 21.53 -20.55 1.45
C ARG A 577 20.64 -19.39 1.85
N TYR A 578 19.68 -19.65 2.75
CA TYR A 578 18.86 -18.60 3.32
C TYR A 578 19.71 -17.60 4.08
N MET A 579 19.62 -16.34 3.68
CA MET A 579 20.13 -15.19 4.40
C MET A 579 18.99 -14.19 4.52
N GLU A 580 18.62 -13.86 5.75
CA GLU A 580 17.42 -13.07 6.04
C GLU A 580 17.47 -11.68 5.41
N ALA A 581 18.54 -10.91 5.65
CA ALA A 581 18.60 -9.52 5.20
C ALA A 581 18.51 -9.34 3.67
N PRO A 582 19.28 -10.07 2.83
CA PRO A 582 19.12 -10.00 1.38
C PRO A 582 17.75 -10.50 0.91
N ALA A 583 17.20 -11.55 1.52
CA ALA A 583 15.90 -12.08 1.14
C ALA A 583 14.79 -11.05 1.36
N VAL A 584 14.76 -10.41 2.54
CA VAL A 584 13.78 -9.36 2.86
C VAL A 584 13.92 -8.16 1.92
N LEU A 585 15.16 -7.71 1.65
CA LEU A 585 15.40 -6.56 0.77
C LEU A 585 14.97 -6.83 -0.68
N LEU A 586 15.31 -7.99 -1.23
CA LEU A 586 14.96 -8.37 -2.61
C LEU A 586 13.46 -8.61 -2.75
N THR A 587 12.81 -9.24 -1.76
CA THR A 587 11.35 -9.38 -1.73
C THR A 587 10.69 -8.00 -1.69
N ALA A 588 11.09 -7.11 -0.77
CA ALA A 588 10.56 -5.75 -0.69
C ALA A 588 10.75 -4.97 -2.00
N LEU A 589 11.95 -5.02 -2.60
CA LEU A 589 12.23 -4.35 -3.87
C LEU A 589 11.36 -4.88 -5.02
N SER A 590 11.13 -6.19 -5.07
CA SER A 590 10.27 -6.82 -6.08
C SER A 590 8.79 -6.47 -5.89
N THR A 591 8.30 -6.44 -4.65
CA THR A 591 6.90 -6.13 -4.31
C THR A 591 6.58 -4.67 -4.60
N TYR A 592 7.48 -3.75 -4.25
CA TYR A 592 7.32 -2.31 -4.45
C TYR A 592 8.06 -1.78 -5.68
N ALA A 593 8.32 -2.65 -6.67
CA ALA A 593 9.05 -2.28 -7.88
C ALA A 593 8.41 -1.10 -8.62
N GLY A 594 7.07 -1.06 -8.70
CA GLY A 594 6.32 0.05 -9.29
C GLY A 594 6.64 1.40 -8.62
N PRO A 595 6.28 1.61 -7.34
CA PRO A 595 6.55 2.86 -6.63
C PRO A 595 8.04 3.25 -6.63
N VAL A 596 8.96 2.28 -6.46
CA VAL A 596 10.41 2.54 -6.47
C VAL A 596 10.88 3.05 -7.83
N LEU A 597 10.49 2.39 -8.93
CA LEU A 597 10.92 2.81 -10.27
C LEU A 597 10.31 4.15 -10.69
N TRP A 598 9.03 4.39 -10.40
CA TRP A 598 8.40 5.69 -10.71
C TRP A 598 8.96 6.82 -9.84
N GLY A 599 9.28 6.54 -8.57
CA GLY A 599 9.98 7.48 -7.69
C GLY A 599 11.42 7.77 -8.17
N ALA A 600 12.18 6.76 -8.57
CA ALA A 600 13.53 6.98 -9.11
C ALA A 600 13.48 7.75 -10.45
N HIS A 601 12.49 7.47 -11.30
CA HIS A 601 12.27 8.20 -12.54
C HIS A 601 11.90 9.68 -12.30
N LEU A 602 11.05 9.96 -11.31
CA LEU A 602 10.69 11.33 -10.94
C LEU A 602 11.94 12.15 -10.58
N LEU A 603 12.87 11.59 -9.83
CA LEU A 603 14.15 12.26 -9.52
C LEU A 603 14.98 12.53 -10.78
N CYS A 604 15.07 11.55 -11.67
CA CYS A 604 15.75 11.71 -12.96
C CYS A 604 15.11 12.81 -13.82
N TYR A 605 13.77 12.87 -13.85
CA TYR A 605 13.01 13.88 -14.57
C TYR A 605 13.25 15.28 -14.00
N LEU A 606 13.08 15.44 -12.68
CA LEU A 606 13.27 16.72 -11.99
C LEU A 606 14.73 17.20 -12.00
N SER A 607 15.70 16.30 -12.18
CA SER A 607 17.11 16.68 -12.34
C SER A 607 17.35 17.61 -13.54
N TYR A 608 16.45 17.58 -14.54
CA TYR A 608 16.47 18.42 -15.73
C TYR A 608 15.61 19.69 -15.61
N SER A 609 14.78 19.78 -14.57
CA SER A 609 13.97 20.95 -14.28
C SER A 609 14.84 22.18 -14.05
N ARG A 610 14.36 23.34 -14.52
CA ARG A 610 15.07 24.63 -14.36
C ARG A 610 14.92 25.20 -12.95
N CYS A 611 13.92 24.75 -12.20
CA CYS A 611 13.64 25.22 -10.85
C CYS A 611 14.54 24.47 -9.84
N PRO A 612 15.36 25.17 -9.04
CA PRO A 612 16.27 24.54 -8.09
C PRO A 612 15.54 23.82 -6.96
N SER A 613 14.38 24.34 -6.53
CA SER A 613 13.56 23.78 -5.44
C SER A 613 12.64 22.64 -5.88
N ALA A 614 12.68 22.21 -7.14
CA ALA A 614 11.75 21.22 -7.66
C ALA A 614 11.88 19.86 -6.96
N VAL A 615 13.11 19.47 -6.60
CA VAL A 615 13.37 18.21 -5.88
C VAL A 615 12.85 18.28 -4.45
N SER A 616 13.05 19.40 -3.75
CA SER A 616 12.54 19.62 -2.39
C SER A 616 11.01 19.70 -2.37
N HIS A 617 10.38 20.36 -3.36
CA HIS A 617 8.93 20.34 -3.56
C HIS A 617 8.40 18.91 -3.74
N ALA A 618 9.06 18.12 -4.58
CA ALA A 618 8.68 16.73 -4.82
C ALA A 618 8.85 15.85 -3.57
N SER A 619 9.96 15.98 -2.84
CA SER A 619 10.20 15.28 -1.58
C SER A 619 9.08 15.55 -0.57
N PHE A 620 8.70 16.81 -0.42
CA PHE A 620 7.65 17.21 0.49
C PHE A 620 6.27 16.70 0.04
N CYS A 621 5.94 16.83 -1.24
CA CYS A 621 4.71 16.31 -1.82
C CYS A 621 4.58 14.79 -1.66
N LEU A 622 5.65 14.01 -1.91
CA LEU A 622 5.67 12.55 -1.69
C LEU A 622 5.40 12.20 -0.23
N GLY A 623 6.00 12.94 0.72
CA GLY A 623 5.74 12.79 2.14
C GLY A 623 4.27 13.00 2.51
N LEU A 624 3.65 14.07 1.99
CA LEU A 624 2.22 14.33 2.20
C LEU A 624 1.31 13.28 1.56
N LEU A 625 1.59 12.90 0.30
CA LEU A 625 0.83 11.90 -0.47
C LEU A 625 0.78 10.52 0.20
N ARG A 626 1.72 10.20 1.09
CA ARG A 626 1.74 8.94 1.85
C ARG A 626 1.27 9.11 3.29
N SER A 627 1.65 10.21 3.95
CA SER A 627 1.26 10.43 5.35
C SER A 627 -0.26 10.63 5.51
N ILE A 628 -0.93 11.35 4.61
CA ILE A 628 -2.38 11.61 4.73
C ILE A 628 -3.19 10.29 4.71
N PRO A 629 -3.10 9.43 3.68
CA PRO A 629 -3.85 8.16 3.68
C PRO A 629 -3.44 7.24 4.83
N CYS A 630 -2.16 7.20 5.21
CA CYS A 630 -1.68 6.39 6.32
C CYS A 630 -2.31 6.79 7.67
N VAL A 631 -2.33 8.09 7.98
CA VAL A 631 -2.96 8.60 9.22
C VAL A 631 -4.46 8.33 9.22
N VAL A 632 -5.14 8.63 8.11
CA VAL A 632 -6.59 8.38 7.96
C VAL A 632 -6.89 6.89 8.16
N PHE A 633 -6.10 6.01 7.53
CA PHE A 633 -6.25 4.56 7.69
C PHE A 633 -6.01 4.09 9.12
N MET A 634 -5.01 4.65 9.81
CA MET A 634 -4.72 4.36 11.23
C MET A 634 -5.86 4.79 12.16
N VAL A 635 -6.51 5.93 11.88
CA VAL A 635 -7.72 6.33 12.61
C VAL A 635 -8.85 5.34 12.34
N LEU A 636 -9.11 5.03 11.06
CA LEU A 636 -10.19 4.14 10.64
C LEU A 636 -10.04 2.73 11.23
N ILE A 637 -8.86 2.12 11.18
CA ILE A 637 -8.61 0.78 11.73
C ILE A 637 -8.77 0.76 13.26
N THR A 638 -8.44 1.86 13.95
CA THR A 638 -8.65 1.99 15.40
C THR A 638 -10.14 2.05 15.75
N VAL A 639 -10.93 2.78 14.95
CA VAL A 639 -12.39 2.85 15.08
C VAL A 639 -13.03 1.50 14.75
N LEU A 640 -12.59 0.87 13.65
CA LEU A 640 -13.08 -0.41 13.13
C LEU A 640 -12.39 -1.63 13.75
N ARG A 641 -11.75 -1.50 14.92
CA ARG A 641 -10.95 -2.59 15.52
C ARG A 641 -11.74 -3.88 15.78
N TYR A 642 -13.05 -3.78 16.03
CA TYR A 642 -13.93 -4.95 16.23
C TYR A 642 -14.61 -5.42 14.94
N HIS A 643 -14.23 -4.87 13.80
CA HIS A 643 -14.79 -5.27 12.51
C HIS A 643 -14.34 -6.69 12.15
N LEU A 644 -15.24 -7.47 11.56
CA LEU A 644 -15.04 -8.89 11.24
C LEU A 644 -13.74 -9.16 10.45
N PHE A 645 -13.42 -8.28 9.50
CA PHE A 645 -12.25 -8.38 8.62
C PHE A 645 -10.99 -7.65 9.13
N ILE A 646 -10.92 -7.33 10.43
CA ILE A 646 -9.75 -6.64 11.02
C ILE A 646 -8.44 -7.39 10.75
N TRP A 647 -8.43 -8.72 10.89
CA TRP A 647 -7.23 -9.53 10.73
C TRP A 647 -6.96 -9.98 9.29
N SER A 648 -8.00 -10.16 8.46
CA SER A 648 -7.84 -10.67 7.09
C SER A 648 -7.64 -9.59 6.04
N VAL A 649 -8.15 -8.37 6.27
CA VAL A 649 -8.11 -7.27 5.28
C VAL A 649 -7.36 -6.06 5.83
N PHE A 650 -7.77 -5.53 6.98
CA PHE A 650 -7.23 -4.27 7.48
C PHE A 650 -5.80 -4.37 8.02
N SER A 651 -5.50 -5.42 8.81
CA SER A 651 -4.15 -5.63 9.37
C SER A 651 -3.09 -5.89 8.27
N PRO A 652 -3.31 -6.77 7.27
CA PRO A 652 -2.43 -6.89 6.12
C PRO A 652 -2.19 -5.56 5.41
N LYS A 653 -3.25 -4.80 5.12
CA LYS A 653 -3.14 -3.48 4.50
C LYS A 653 -2.27 -2.53 5.33
N LEU A 654 -2.42 -2.52 6.65
CA LEU A 654 -1.60 -1.67 7.53
C LEU A 654 -0.11 -2.02 7.42
N LEU A 655 0.23 -3.31 7.31
CA LEU A 655 1.61 -3.75 7.10
C LEU A 655 2.15 -3.27 5.74
N TYR A 656 1.35 -3.36 4.67
CA TYR A 656 1.71 -2.80 3.36
C TYR A 656 1.96 -1.28 3.45
N GLU A 657 1.07 -0.52 4.09
CA GLU A 657 1.26 0.92 4.27
C GLU A 657 2.53 1.26 5.06
N ALA A 658 2.84 0.49 6.11
CA ALA A 658 4.06 0.70 6.90
C ALA A 658 5.34 0.50 6.07
N ILE A 659 5.42 -0.58 5.28
CA ILE A 659 6.57 -0.84 4.40
C ILE A 659 6.64 0.20 3.27
N HIS A 660 5.49 0.59 2.70
CA HIS A 660 5.44 1.64 1.68
C HIS A 660 5.94 2.99 2.22
N LEU A 661 5.56 3.35 3.45
CA LEU A 661 6.06 4.55 4.12
C LEU A 661 7.58 4.50 4.29
N LEU A 662 8.12 3.35 4.72
CA LEU A 662 9.58 3.14 4.86
C LEU A 662 10.31 3.30 3.52
N ILE A 663 9.77 2.72 2.45
CA ILE A 663 10.34 2.84 1.10
C ILE A 663 10.28 4.30 0.61
N THR A 664 9.16 4.99 0.84
CA THR A 664 9.01 6.40 0.46
C THR A 664 9.97 7.28 1.24
N ALA A 665 10.16 7.02 2.55
CA ALA A 665 11.15 7.71 3.36
C ALA A 665 12.57 7.48 2.81
N GLY A 666 12.91 6.25 2.42
CA GLY A 666 14.18 5.95 1.72
C GLY A 666 14.36 6.74 0.43
N LEU A 667 13.32 6.85 -0.41
CA LEU A 667 13.35 7.65 -1.63
C LEU A 667 13.55 9.15 -1.33
N VAL A 668 12.83 9.71 -0.35
CA VAL A 668 12.95 11.11 0.06
C VAL A 668 14.35 11.41 0.62
N LEU A 669 14.98 10.47 1.33
CA LEU A 669 16.37 10.59 1.77
C LEU A 669 17.33 10.65 0.58
N VAL A 670 17.12 9.81 -0.44
CA VAL A 670 17.91 9.86 -1.68
C VAL A 670 17.72 11.21 -2.40
N TYR A 671 16.50 11.72 -2.48
CA TYR A 671 16.22 13.02 -3.10
C TYR A 671 17.00 14.13 -2.39
N SER A 672 16.89 14.15 -1.05
CA SER A 672 17.57 15.11 -0.20
C SER A 672 19.10 15.03 -0.33
N ALA A 673 19.66 13.82 -0.46
CA ALA A 673 21.10 13.61 -0.65
C ALA A 673 21.59 14.10 -2.04
N THR A 674 20.72 14.11 -3.06
CA THR A 674 21.06 14.56 -4.42
C THR A 674 20.86 16.06 -4.64
N GLU A 675 20.24 16.74 -3.68
CA GLU A 675 20.05 18.18 -3.70
C GLU A 675 21.35 18.88 -3.31
N THR A 676 21.91 19.64 -4.25
CA THR A 676 23.07 20.52 -3.98
C THR A 676 22.54 21.74 -3.25
N ARG A 677 22.78 21.85 -1.93
CA ARG A 677 22.44 23.04 -1.16
C ARG A 677 23.19 24.24 -1.73
N PRO A 678 22.51 25.26 -2.28
CA PRO A 678 23.16 26.51 -2.62
C PRO A 678 23.46 27.26 -1.32
N GLY A 679 24.75 27.38 -0.96
CA GLY A 679 25.22 28.30 0.09
C GLY A 679 25.03 27.82 1.52
N LEU A 680 26.01 27.07 2.04
CA LEU A 680 26.36 27.05 3.47
C LEU A 680 27.86 27.38 3.68
N ASP A 681 28.56 27.81 2.62
CA ASP A 681 29.98 28.22 2.65
C ASP A 681 30.15 29.75 2.69
N GLU A 682 29.07 30.50 2.95
CA GLU A 682 29.14 31.94 3.24
C GLU A 682 28.58 32.18 4.66
N ASP A 683 29.33 31.73 5.68
CA ASP A 683 29.35 32.32 7.02
C ASP A 683 30.66 31.94 7.74
#